data_AF-A0A2J2HFF8-F1
#
_entry.id   AF-A0A2J2HFF8-F1
#
_cell.length_a   1.000
_cell.length_b   1.000
_cell.length_c   1.000
_cell.angle_alpha   90.00
_cell.angle_beta   90.00
_cell.angle_gamma   90.00
#
_symmetry.space_group_name_H-M   'P 1'
#
loop_
_entity.id
_entity.type
_entity.pdbx_description
1 polymer ?
#
loop_
_entity_poly.entity_id
_entity_poly.type
_entity_poly.pdbx_seq_one_letter_code
_entity_poly.pdbx_strand_id
1 'polypeptide(L)'
;MKPSNTNTAKPKGSNKLSDVKYVIKHPLVYSGAFVLVITIVPLWLRIIPYTVAGPILGTAITLIATGLHSAMNYLSKVTTLSHELNVECESYDCSKGRIIIRVKNTGKNIAKNVYALISIKARKGNTPPEEYLGKFLVNKGLCGNLVIANEDPRIEDELLPWLLSPIDVATKVSINPMHSRKLLAFEYERVPDGYVIRVPSEGGVGKPRVCLWLDFNTKYVFRIMVYGKGVRLPLETELYITMDKLDAIASSKAMQAMLKRIYFDEEEIAREVFNIVLKELSNDWGITERASALREVVPILALSNNMGMYLKSTSKFETLWNELRNRFREEPRWAEYLGSIFGVSYEYAVYLALAKRWDELTSFISNNRLLSSCNDDVCVMMKLLLNLIITDEEFREKFGGWLISDVYTSLRYYVPRHLRPALARLLLPFGYENITCESACRYDEEERLDQECYESCERILSVLNGDEHAVYEIASELDSVLQRHWAYKNWVGGSSEKSAPPMLIKEIIDYAHNNKEPQDKKFFSRAVVELRLPTTSRLRFILILHDLLRAREEFEKGNIDEAIKFVDLAEAHAVIGRVKFESKRGKGLTIIDVEPSFSLWPPLRSADNLFNSIRILTSAIKSDLEKNKKFEISSNHALILLSLYHYHVQTNLAETWS
;
A
#
# COMPACT_ATOMS: atom_id res chain seq x y z
N MET A 1 0.81 -3.83 37.11
CA MET A 1 -0.38 -4.12 36.27
C MET A 1 -0.25 -5.55 35.74
N LYS A 2 -1.30 -6.38 35.88
CA LYS A 2 -1.29 -7.80 35.46
C LYS A 2 -1.03 -7.94 33.95
N PRO A 3 -0.23 -8.92 33.50
CA PRO A 3 -0.02 -9.17 32.07
C PRO A 3 -1.25 -9.84 31.46
N SER A 4 -1.74 -9.29 30.35
CA SER A 4 -2.80 -9.91 29.54
C SER A 4 -2.20 -11.00 28.67
N ASN A 5 -2.56 -12.26 28.94
CA ASN A 5 -2.24 -13.40 28.10
C ASN A 5 -2.90 -13.26 26.72
N THR A 6 -2.10 -13.00 25.68
CA THR A 6 -2.47 -13.22 24.28
C THR A 6 -2.34 -14.70 23.98
N ASN A 7 -3.47 -15.40 24.01
CA ASN A 7 -3.56 -16.78 23.53
C ASN A 7 -3.28 -16.82 22.02
N THR A 8 -2.14 -17.40 21.65
CA THR A 8 -1.93 -17.99 20.33
C THR A 8 -2.95 -19.11 20.15
N ALA A 9 -4.01 -18.83 19.41
CA ALA A 9 -4.95 -19.84 18.97
C ALA A 9 -4.24 -20.74 17.93
N LYS A 10 -3.67 -21.87 18.39
CA LYS A 10 -3.58 -23.08 17.57
C LYS A 10 -4.92 -23.28 16.83
N PRO A 11 -4.95 -23.76 15.58
CA PRO A 11 -6.19 -24.09 14.91
C PRO A 11 -6.93 -25.13 15.77
N LYS A 12 -7.92 -24.67 16.53
CA LYS A 12 -8.78 -25.55 17.31
C LYS A 12 -9.43 -26.50 16.32
N GLY A 13 -9.27 -27.80 16.55
CA GLY A 13 -10.11 -28.82 15.94
C GLY A 13 -11.58 -28.53 16.26
N SER A 14 -12.22 -27.66 15.48
CA SER A 14 -13.54 -27.10 15.76
C SER A 14 -14.67 -28.01 15.30
N ASN A 15 -14.36 -29.00 14.45
CA ASN A 15 -15.37 -29.92 13.91
C ASN A 15 -15.99 -30.79 15.03
N LYS A 16 -15.17 -31.41 15.90
CA LYS A 16 -15.72 -32.26 16.98
C LYS A 16 -16.53 -31.48 18.01
N LEU A 17 -16.12 -30.26 18.35
CA LEU A 17 -16.82 -29.44 19.35
C LEU A 17 -18.16 -28.88 18.81
N SER A 18 -18.22 -28.55 17.51
CA SER A 18 -19.45 -28.11 16.85
C SER A 18 -20.43 -29.26 16.59
N ASP A 19 -19.93 -30.47 16.31
CA ASP A 19 -20.72 -31.71 16.25
C ASP A 19 -21.40 -31.99 17.60
N VAL A 20 -20.63 -31.96 18.69
CA VAL A 20 -21.14 -32.18 20.05
C VAL A 20 -22.17 -31.10 20.44
N LYS A 21 -21.92 -29.82 20.13
CA LYS A 21 -22.85 -28.73 20.44
C LYS A 21 -24.17 -28.85 19.69
N TYR A 22 -24.16 -29.32 18.43
CA TYR A 22 -25.38 -29.55 17.65
C TYR A 22 -26.17 -30.75 18.17
N VAL A 23 -25.50 -31.85 18.50
CA VAL A 23 -26.13 -33.05 19.05
C VAL A 23 -26.80 -32.75 20.40
N ILE A 24 -26.13 -32.01 21.29
CA ILE A 24 -26.68 -31.62 22.60
C ILE A 24 -27.86 -30.64 22.48
N LYS A 25 -27.86 -29.76 21.47
CA LYS A 25 -28.95 -28.81 21.21
C LYS A 25 -30.11 -29.40 20.40
N HIS A 26 -30.02 -30.64 19.95
CA HIS A 26 -31.10 -31.27 19.21
C HIS A 26 -32.35 -31.38 20.12
N PRO A 27 -33.53 -30.86 19.73
CA PRO A 27 -34.69 -30.74 20.62
C PRO A 27 -35.07 -32.04 21.32
N LEU A 28 -34.98 -33.18 20.62
CA LEU A 28 -35.27 -34.50 21.19
C LEU A 28 -34.20 -34.99 22.20
N VAL A 29 -32.91 -34.70 21.95
CA VAL A 29 -31.82 -35.07 22.87
C VAL A 29 -31.90 -34.22 24.13
N TYR A 30 -32.13 -32.92 23.98
CA TYR A 30 -32.31 -32.00 25.10
C TYR A 30 -33.55 -32.34 25.93
N SER A 31 -34.70 -32.56 25.29
CA SER A 31 -35.94 -32.90 25.99
C SER A 31 -35.83 -34.25 26.70
N GLY A 32 -35.24 -35.25 26.05
CA GLY A 32 -35.00 -36.54 26.70
C GLY A 32 -34.04 -36.45 27.88
N ALA A 33 -32.94 -35.69 27.76
CA ALA A 33 -32.00 -35.46 28.87
C ALA A 33 -32.65 -34.68 30.03
N PHE A 34 -33.48 -33.69 29.74
CA PHE A 34 -34.22 -32.91 30.73
C PHE A 34 -35.22 -33.77 31.50
N VAL A 35 -36.02 -34.59 30.80
CA VAL A 35 -36.95 -35.55 31.42
C VAL A 35 -36.18 -36.57 32.27
N LEU A 36 -35.02 -37.02 31.81
CA LEU A 36 -34.18 -37.97 32.54
C LEU A 36 -33.66 -37.36 33.86
N VAL A 37 -33.18 -36.12 33.85
CA VAL A 37 -32.75 -35.40 35.07
C VAL A 37 -33.93 -35.17 36.03
N ILE A 38 -35.07 -34.71 35.52
CA ILE A 38 -36.28 -34.44 36.32
C ILE A 38 -36.92 -35.72 36.85
N THR A 39 -36.63 -36.89 36.29
CA THR A 39 -37.16 -38.16 36.79
C THR A 39 -36.18 -38.82 37.78
N ILE A 40 -34.87 -38.75 37.52
CA ILE A 40 -33.85 -39.34 38.39
C ILE A 40 -33.75 -38.59 39.73
N VAL A 41 -33.80 -37.26 39.73
CA VAL A 41 -33.66 -36.47 40.96
C VAL A 41 -34.79 -36.78 41.97
N PRO A 42 -36.09 -36.76 41.59
CA PRO A 42 -37.18 -37.12 42.50
C PRO A 42 -37.22 -38.61 42.84
N LEU A 43 -36.81 -39.51 41.93
CA LEU A 43 -36.68 -40.93 42.23
C LEU A 43 -35.62 -41.20 43.30
N TRP A 44 -34.48 -40.50 43.22
CA TRP A 44 -33.39 -40.58 44.21
C TRP A 44 -33.81 -40.03 45.57
N LEU A 45 -34.63 -38.96 45.57
CA LEU A 45 -35.27 -38.39 46.76
C LEU A 45 -36.49 -39.21 47.27
N ARG A 46 -36.81 -40.35 46.63
CA ARG A 46 -37.98 -41.22 46.93
C ARG A 46 -39.34 -40.53 46.85
N ILE A 47 -39.44 -39.43 46.08
CA ILE A 47 -40.68 -38.65 45.91
C ILE A 47 -41.66 -39.38 44.96
N ILE A 48 -41.14 -40.17 44.00
CA ILE A 48 -41.94 -40.87 42.99
C ILE A 48 -41.68 -42.39 43.09
N PRO A 49 -42.71 -43.25 43.03
CA PRO A 49 -42.53 -44.70 43.05
C PRO A 49 -41.90 -45.23 41.76
N TYR A 50 -41.10 -46.31 41.88
CA TYR A 50 -40.41 -46.96 40.75
C TYR A 50 -41.35 -47.40 39.62
N THR A 51 -42.60 -47.74 39.94
CA THR A 51 -43.64 -48.13 38.97
C THR A 51 -44.02 -47.00 38.02
N VAL A 52 -43.89 -45.74 38.45
CA VAL A 52 -44.14 -44.55 37.63
C VAL A 52 -42.86 -44.06 36.96
N ALA A 53 -41.71 -44.18 37.64
CA ALA A 53 -40.42 -43.74 37.10
C ALA A 53 -39.93 -44.60 35.91
N GLY A 54 -40.20 -45.91 35.90
CA GLY A 54 -39.76 -46.83 34.84
C GLY A 54 -40.22 -46.40 33.42
N PRO A 55 -41.52 -46.19 33.18
CA PRO A 55 -42.03 -45.72 31.88
C PRO A 55 -41.48 -44.34 31.47
N ILE A 56 -41.31 -43.42 32.42
CA ILE A 56 -40.79 -42.07 32.15
C ILE A 56 -39.31 -42.13 31.76
N LEU A 57 -38.51 -42.97 32.43
CA LEU A 57 -37.11 -43.22 32.05
C LEU A 57 -37.02 -43.91 30.68
N GLY A 58 -37.89 -44.87 30.39
CA GLY A 58 -37.97 -45.53 29.08
C GLY A 58 -38.23 -44.53 27.95
N THR A 59 -39.25 -43.67 28.10
CA THR A 59 -39.56 -42.63 27.12
C THR A 59 -38.44 -41.61 26.96
N ALA A 60 -37.79 -41.20 28.06
CA ALA A 60 -36.63 -40.30 28.02
C ALA A 60 -35.46 -40.91 27.23
N ILE A 61 -35.13 -42.19 27.46
CA ILE A 61 -34.07 -42.91 26.74
C ILE A 61 -34.44 -43.03 25.25
N THR A 62 -35.69 -43.34 24.92
CA THR A 62 -36.16 -43.38 23.52
C THR A 62 -36.01 -42.03 22.83
N LEU A 63 -36.41 -40.93 23.49
CA LEU A 63 -36.26 -39.57 22.95
C LEU A 63 -34.78 -39.21 22.71
N ILE A 64 -33.88 -39.56 23.64
CA ILE A 64 -32.44 -39.37 23.46
C ILE A 64 -31.95 -40.20 22.28
N ALA A 65 -32.29 -41.49 22.20
CA ALA A 65 -31.83 -42.39 21.15
C ALA A 65 -32.32 -41.95 19.75
N THR A 66 -33.60 -41.60 19.61
CA THR A 66 -34.17 -41.07 18.37
C THR A 66 -33.55 -39.71 18.01
N GLY A 67 -33.33 -38.85 19.00
CA GLY A 67 -32.65 -37.57 18.81
C GLY A 67 -31.20 -37.73 18.35
N LEU A 68 -30.46 -38.66 18.95
CA LEU A 68 -29.08 -38.98 18.58
C LEU A 68 -29.03 -39.55 17.16
N HIS A 69 -29.92 -40.50 16.83
CA HIS A 69 -30.00 -41.10 15.51
C HIS A 69 -30.32 -40.04 14.44
N SER A 70 -31.30 -39.17 14.68
CA SER A 70 -31.63 -38.05 13.79
C SER A 70 -30.44 -37.10 13.61
N ALA A 71 -29.78 -36.70 14.70
CA ALA A 71 -28.63 -35.82 14.64
C ALA A 71 -27.44 -36.46 13.90
N MET A 72 -27.16 -37.75 14.14
CA MET A 72 -26.10 -38.48 13.45
C MET A 72 -26.42 -38.69 11.97
N ASN A 73 -27.68 -38.97 11.62
CA ASN A 73 -28.13 -39.13 10.23
C ASN A 73 -28.13 -37.79 9.47
N TYR A 74 -28.37 -36.67 10.17
CA TYR A 74 -28.15 -35.34 9.60
C TYR A 74 -26.66 -35.06 9.39
N LEU A 75 -25.81 -35.28 10.41
CA LEU A 75 -24.37 -35.06 10.35
C LEU A 75 -23.68 -35.95 9.30
N SER A 76 -24.20 -37.15 9.06
CA SER A 76 -23.69 -38.05 8.01
C SER A 76 -24.04 -37.62 6.60
N LYS A 77 -25.02 -36.72 6.41
CA LYS A 77 -25.48 -36.23 5.09
C LYS A 77 -25.00 -34.83 4.74
N VAL A 78 -24.52 -34.07 5.72
CA VAL A 78 -24.00 -32.71 5.51
C VAL A 78 -22.48 -32.70 5.35
N THR A 79 -21.96 -31.58 4.87
CA THR A 79 -20.54 -31.32 4.70
C THR A 79 -20.18 -29.93 5.24
N THR A 80 -18.89 -29.69 5.43
CA THR A 80 -18.35 -28.41 5.90
C THR A 80 -17.46 -27.81 4.83
N LEU A 81 -17.54 -26.49 4.69
CA LEU A 81 -16.69 -25.71 3.80
C LEU A 81 -15.67 -24.91 4.62
N SER A 82 -14.49 -24.71 4.07
CA SER A 82 -13.48 -23.76 4.54
C SER A 82 -13.07 -22.85 3.38
N HIS A 83 -12.38 -21.75 3.68
CA HIS A 83 -11.80 -20.89 2.65
C HIS A 83 -10.33 -20.57 2.90
N GLU A 84 -9.64 -20.24 1.81
CA GLU A 84 -8.31 -19.66 1.78
C GLU A 84 -8.32 -18.50 0.78
N LEU A 85 -7.60 -17.43 1.10
CA LEU A 85 -7.43 -16.30 0.19
C LEU A 85 -6.30 -16.56 -0.79
N ASN A 86 -6.47 -16.10 -2.01
CA ASN A 86 -5.49 -16.18 -3.07
C ASN A 86 -5.56 -14.92 -3.94
N VAL A 87 -4.46 -14.60 -4.62
CA VAL A 87 -4.39 -13.48 -5.57
C VAL A 87 -3.82 -13.99 -6.89
N GLU A 88 -4.49 -13.61 -7.98
CA GLU A 88 -3.98 -13.78 -9.34
C GLU A 88 -3.56 -12.42 -9.86
N CYS A 89 -2.26 -12.22 -10.05
CA CYS A 89 -1.71 -10.96 -10.52
C CYS A 89 -1.73 -10.91 -12.03
N GLU A 90 -2.27 -9.82 -12.58
CA GLU A 90 -2.26 -9.55 -14.02
C GLU A 90 -1.07 -8.69 -14.43
N SER A 91 -0.43 -8.01 -13.48
CA SER A 91 0.84 -7.32 -13.65
C SER A 91 1.97 -8.01 -12.88
N TYR A 92 3.22 -7.77 -13.29
CA TYR A 92 4.41 -8.35 -12.65
C TYR A 92 4.57 -7.94 -11.17
N ASP A 93 4.20 -6.71 -10.86
CA ASP A 93 4.25 -6.12 -9.52
C ASP A 93 2.95 -6.30 -8.71
N CYS A 94 1.96 -7.00 -9.28
CA CYS A 94 0.62 -7.16 -8.71
C CYS A 94 -0.10 -5.85 -8.37
N SER A 95 0.27 -4.72 -9.00
CA SER A 95 -0.50 -3.47 -8.97
C SER A 95 -1.87 -3.62 -9.64
N LYS A 96 -2.02 -4.63 -10.51
CA LYS A 96 -3.28 -5.10 -11.07
C LYS A 96 -3.48 -6.59 -10.82
N GLY A 97 -4.67 -6.99 -10.38
CA GLY A 97 -4.94 -8.39 -10.10
C GLY A 97 -6.36 -8.70 -9.67
N ARG A 98 -6.57 -9.94 -9.23
CA ARG A 98 -7.85 -10.50 -8.81
C ARG A 98 -7.73 -11.10 -7.42
N ILE A 99 -8.61 -10.69 -6.51
CA ILE A 99 -8.75 -11.34 -5.21
C ILE A 99 -9.70 -12.52 -5.34
N ILE A 100 -9.20 -13.71 -5.00
CA ILE A 100 -9.89 -14.99 -5.15
C ILE A 100 -10.04 -15.66 -3.78
N ILE A 101 -11.24 -16.16 -3.52
CA ILE A 101 -11.52 -17.00 -2.36
C ILE A 101 -11.56 -18.45 -2.86
N ARG A 102 -10.61 -19.27 -2.42
CA ARG A 102 -10.64 -20.72 -2.67
C ARG A 102 -11.51 -21.38 -1.61
N VAL A 103 -12.72 -21.79 -2.00
CA VAL A 103 -13.64 -22.51 -1.12
C VAL A 103 -13.36 -24.00 -1.24
N LYS A 104 -12.97 -24.62 -0.13
CA LYS A 104 -12.63 -26.05 -0.05
C LYS A 104 -13.71 -26.80 0.72
N ASN A 105 -14.10 -27.97 0.19
CA ASN A 105 -14.96 -28.87 0.92
C ASN A 105 -14.11 -29.78 1.83
N THR A 106 -14.21 -29.56 3.15
CA THR A 106 -13.45 -30.31 4.16
C THR A 106 -14.21 -31.49 4.73
N GLY A 107 -15.49 -31.68 4.36
CA GLY A 107 -16.28 -32.81 4.82
C GLY A 107 -16.28 -33.99 3.83
N LYS A 108 -17.05 -35.03 4.17
CA LYS A 108 -17.08 -36.31 3.43
C LYS A 108 -18.10 -36.33 2.29
N ASN A 109 -19.05 -35.41 2.29
CA ASN A 109 -20.15 -35.37 1.32
C ASN A 109 -19.94 -34.27 0.27
N ILE A 110 -20.49 -34.45 -0.92
CA ILE A 110 -20.45 -33.44 -1.99
C ILE A 110 -21.33 -32.25 -1.58
N ALA A 111 -20.79 -31.03 -1.65
CA ALA A 111 -21.57 -29.81 -1.57
C ALA A 111 -22.16 -29.53 -2.96
N LYS A 112 -23.49 -29.54 -3.10
CA LYS A 112 -24.18 -29.36 -4.40
C LYS A 112 -24.79 -27.98 -4.50
N ASN A 113 -24.90 -27.44 -5.71
CA ASN A 113 -25.52 -26.13 -5.99
C ASN A 113 -24.98 -25.03 -5.06
N VAL A 114 -23.66 -25.03 -4.85
CA VAL A 114 -22.99 -24.05 -4.02
C VAL A 114 -22.99 -22.71 -4.75
N TYR A 115 -23.47 -21.65 -4.10
CA TYR A 115 -23.48 -20.28 -4.61
C TYR A 115 -22.95 -19.34 -3.52
N ALA A 116 -22.49 -18.16 -3.93
CA ALA A 116 -21.95 -17.16 -3.03
C ALA A 116 -22.65 -15.82 -3.24
N LEU A 117 -22.96 -15.15 -2.14
CA LEU A 117 -23.56 -13.82 -2.11
C LEU A 117 -22.57 -12.83 -1.53
N ILE A 118 -22.58 -11.60 -2.04
CA ILE A 118 -21.76 -10.50 -1.56
C ILE A 118 -22.63 -9.31 -1.12
N SER A 119 -22.26 -8.74 0.02
CA SER A 119 -22.74 -7.44 0.47
C SER A 119 -21.54 -6.52 0.71
N ILE A 120 -21.62 -5.27 0.26
CA ILE A 120 -20.52 -4.31 0.38
C ILE A 120 -20.95 -3.09 1.19
N LYS A 121 -20.13 -2.74 2.19
CA LYS A 121 -20.24 -1.49 2.93
C LYS A 121 -18.98 -0.66 2.75
N ALA A 122 -19.13 0.65 2.71
CA ALA A 122 -18.01 1.59 2.57
C ALA A 122 -17.93 2.51 3.79
N ARG A 123 -16.73 2.79 4.25
CA ARG A 123 -16.46 3.71 5.36
C ARG A 123 -15.43 4.73 4.90
N LYS A 124 -15.64 6.02 5.23
CA LYS A 124 -14.67 7.08 4.94
C LYS A 124 -14.15 7.70 6.23
N GLY A 125 -12.86 7.50 6.53
CA GLY A 125 -12.27 7.90 7.80
C GLY A 125 -13.06 7.36 9.00
N ASN A 126 -13.40 8.23 9.94
CA ASN A 126 -14.10 7.84 11.17
C ASN A 126 -15.64 7.77 11.05
N THR A 127 -16.23 7.98 9.86
CA THR A 127 -17.69 7.93 9.70
C THR A 127 -18.25 6.53 9.94
N PRO A 128 -19.56 6.37 10.21
CA PRO A 128 -20.21 5.07 10.16
C PRO A 128 -20.08 4.41 8.78
N PRO A 129 -20.13 3.07 8.68
CA PRO A 129 -20.24 2.37 7.41
C PRO A 129 -21.54 2.74 6.68
N GLU A 130 -21.45 3.01 5.40
CA GLU A 130 -22.54 3.34 4.49
C GLU A 130 -22.76 2.21 3.49
N GLU A 131 -24.02 1.86 3.25
CA GLU A 131 -24.42 0.84 2.28
C GLU A 131 -24.63 1.45 0.88
N TYR A 132 -24.93 2.74 0.79
CA TYR A 132 -25.11 3.43 -0.47
C TYR A 132 -23.76 3.84 -1.07
N LEU A 133 -23.37 3.20 -2.18
CA LEU A 133 -22.03 3.36 -2.76
C LEU A 133 -21.91 4.51 -3.76
N GLY A 134 -22.95 5.31 -3.99
CA GLY A 134 -23.00 6.31 -5.06
C GLY A 134 -21.83 7.31 -5.06
N LYS A 135 -21.40 7.77 -3.88
CA LYS A 135 -20.26 8.71 -3.74
C LYS A 135 -18.88 8.09 -3.96
N PHE A 136 -18.82 6.76 -4.02
CA PHE A 136 -17.61 5.98 -4.20
C PHE A 136 -17.45 5.45 -5.63
N LEU A 137 -18.41 5.72 -6.52
CA LEU A 137 -18.35 5.26 -7.90
C LEU A 137 -17.24 5.95 -8.69
N VAL A 138 -16.55 5.17 -9.54
CA VAL A 138 -15.56 5.69 -10.48
C VAL A 138 -16.25 6.24 -11.73
N ASN A 139 -15.68 7.29 -12.34
CA ASN A 139 -16.12 7.79 -13.65
C ASN A 139 -16.04 6.69 -14.73
N LYS A 140 -17.03 6.63 -15.63
CA LYS A 140 -17.21 5.59 -16.67
C LYS A 140 -15.94 5.29 -17.47
N GLY A 141 -15.11 6.31 -17.76
CA GLY A 141 -13.88 6.17 -18.54
C GLY A 141 -12.83 5.23 -17.94
N LEU A 142 -12.74 5.11 -16.60
CA LEU A 142 -11.77 4.22 -15.92
C LEU A 142 -12.32 2.81 -15.68
N CYS A 143 -13.62 2.60 -15.86
CA CYS A 143 -14.28 1.33 -15.61
C CYS A 143 -14.54 0.49 -16.88
N GLY A 144 -14.22 1.00 -18.07
CA GLY A 144 -14.44 0.27 -19.32
C GLY A 144 -15.92 -0.03 -19.56
N ASN A 145 -16.26 -1.29 -19.88
CA ASN A 145 -17.62 -1.78 -20.13
C ASN A 145 -18.45 -1.91 -18.84
N LEU A 146 -18.66 -0.78 -18.17
CA LEU A 146 -19.48 -0.67 -16.97
C LEU A 146 -20.94 -1.02 -17.29
N VAL A 147 -21.51 -2.00 -16.59
CA VAL A 147 -22.97 -2.27 -16.61
C VAL A 147 -23.64 -1.33 -15.59
N ILE A 148 -23.58 -0.02 -15.83
CA ILE A 148 -24.36 0.94 -15.03
C ILE A 148 -25.04 1.89 -15.99
N ALA A 149 -26.35 1.67 -16.18
CA ALA A 149 -27.21 2.67 -16.80
C ALA A 149 -28.14 3.33 -15.78
N ASN A 150 -28.81 2.63 -14.83
CA ASN A 150 -29.88 3.24 -14.01
C ASN A 150 -30.22 2.53 -12.67
N GLU A 151 -29.32 1.75 -12.06
CA GLU A 151 -29.65 0.92 -10.88
C GLU A 151 -29.11 1.49 -9.55
N ASP A 152 -29.74 1.07 -8.44
CA ASP A 152 -29.30 1.37 -7.07
C ASP A 152 -27.83 0.94 -6.88
N PRO A 153 -26.91 1.83 -6.47
CA PRO A 153 -25.50 1.48 -6.30
C PRO A 153 -25.22 0.62 -5.07
N ARG A 154 -26.23 0.22 -4.29
CA ARG A 154 -26.09 -0.78 -3.22
C ARG A 154 -25.75 -2.15 -3.80
N ILE A 155 -24.84 -2.84 -3.13
CA ILE A 155 -24.53 -4.25 -3.38
C ILE A 155 -24.92 -5.00 -2.10
N GLU A 156 -26.11 -5.61 -2.11
CA GLU A 156 -26.65 -6.39 -1.00
C GLU A 156 -27.09 -7.76 -1.52
N ASP A 157 -26.48 -8.80 -0.96
CA ASP A 157 -26.72 -10.20 -1.30
C ASP A 157 -26.68 -10.52 -2.82
N GLU A 158 -25.78 -9.87 -3.55
CA GLU A 158 -25.60 -10.10 -5.00
C GLU A 158 -24.77 -11.37 -5.28
N LEU A 159 -25.02 -12.04 -6.40
CA LEU A 159 -24.33 -13.29 -6.74
C LEU A 159 -22.88 -13.05 -7.21
N LEU A 160 -21.92 -13.75 -6.60
CA LEU A 160 -20.53 -13.78 -7.06
C LEU A 160 -20.26 -14.94 -8.04
N PRO A 161 -19.43 -14.73 -9.08
CA PRO A 161 -19.09 -15.76 -10.04
C PRO A 161 -17.99 -16.71 -9.53
N TRP A 162 -18.20 -18.00 -9.78
CA TRP A 162 -17.20 -19.06 -9.64
C TRP A 162 -16.39 -19.16 -10.93
N LEU A 163 -15.06 -19.19 -10.80
CA LEU A 163 -14.15 -19.36 -11.93
C LEU A 163 -14.00 -20.85 -12.26
N LEU A 164 -14.48 -21.26 -13.44
CA LEU A 164 -14.32 -22.62 -13.96
C LEU A 164 -13.07 -22.73 -14.83
N SER A 165 -12.82 -21.71 -15.64
CA SER A 165 -11.63 -21.52 -16.48
C SER A 165 -11.27 -20.02 -16.48
N PRO A 166 -10.21 -19.56 -17.15
CA PRO A 166 -9.87 -18.14 -17.22
C PRO A 166 -10.99 -17.26 -17.82
N ILE A 167 -11.88 -17.85 -18.62
CA ILE A 167 -12.94 -17.15 -19.37
C ILE A 167 -14.33 -17.61 -18.91
N ASP A 168 -14.47 -18.87 -18.48
CA ASP A 168 -15.77 -19.45 -18.11
C ASP A 168 -16.09 -19.26 -16.63
N VAL A 169 -17.29 -18.73 -16.37
CA VAL A 169 -17.82 -18.53 -15.03
C VAL A 169 -19.12 -19.32 -14.81
N ALA A 170 -19.42 -19.62 -13.56
CA ALA A 170 -20.72 -20.15 -13.14
C ALA A 170 -21.22 -19.45 -11.89
N THR A 171 -22.54 -19.35 -11.73
CA THR A 171 -23.16 -18.81 -10.49
C THR A 171 -23.37 -19.91 -9.43
N LYS A 172 -23.42 -21.17 -9.85
CA LYS A 172 -23.58 -22.35 -8.99
C LYS A 172 -22.60 -23.45 -9.38
N VAL A 173 -22.00 -24.09 -8.38
CA VAL A 173 -21.04 -25.19 -8.60
C VAL A 173 -21.31 -26.38 -7.67
N SER A 174 -20.73 -27.54 -7.98
CA SER A 174 -20.61 -28.63 -7.02
C SER A 174 -19.15 -28.78 -6.60
N ILE A 175 -18.92 -28.94 -5.29
CA ILE A 175 -17.59 -29.08 -4.69
C ILE A 175 -17.50 -30.48 -4.07
N ASN A 176 -16.72 -31.34 -4.70
CA ASN A 176 -16.46 -32.70 -4.22
C ASN A 176 -15.63 -32.66 -2.91
N PRO A 177 -15.74 -33.69 -2.06
CA PRO A 177 -14.91 -33.83 -0.87
C PRO A 177 -13.43 -33.60 -1.15
N MET A 178 -12.76 -32.86 -0.28
CA MET A 178 -11.33 -32.51 -0.37
C MET A 178 -10.92 -31.65 -1.58
N HIS A 179 -11.85 -31.33 -2.48
CA HIS A 179 -11.59 -30.42 -3.59
C HIS A 179 -11.96 -28.98 -3.26
N SER A 180 -11.42 -28.06 -4.05
CA SER A 180 -11.72 -26.63 -3.96
C SER A 180 -12.25 -26.07 -5.28
N ARG A 181 -12.95 -24.94 -5.17
CA ARG A 181 -13.37 -24.09 -6.29
C ARG A 181 -12.95 -22.65 -6.02
N LYS A 182 -12.64 -21.92 -7.09
CA LYS A 182 -12.23 -20.52 -7.04
C LYS A 182 -13.45 -19.62 -7.17
N LEU A 183 -13.63 -18.71 -6.22
CA LEU A 183 -14.65 -17.68 -6.24
C LEU A 183 -13.96 -16.33 -6.47
N LEU A 184 -14.38 -15.54 -7.45
CA LEU A 184 -13.84 -14.21 -7.67
C LEU A 184 -14.53 -13.22 -6.73
N ALA A 185 -13.77 -12.58 -5.84
CA ALA A 185 -14.30 -11.56 -4.94
C ALA A 185 -14.35 -10.19 -5.64
N PHE A 186 -13.23 -9.75 -6.21
CA PHE A 186 -13.13 -8.52 -7.00
C PHE A 186 -11.81 -8.48 -7.79
N GLU A 187 -11.78 -7.61 -8.79
CA GLU A 187 -10.57 -7.23 -9.52
C GLU A 187 -10.11 -5.85 -9.05
N TYR A 188 -8.82 -5.58 -9.07
CA TYR A 188 -8.26 -4.29 -8.66
C TYR A 188 -7.17 -3.82 -9.61
N GLU A 189 -7.03 -2.51 -9.70
CA GLU A 189 -5.99 -1.86 -10.51
C GLU A 189 -5.53 -0.58 -9.84
N ARG A 190 -4.22 -0.47 -9.59
CA ARG A 190 -3.60 0.76 -9.11
C ARG A 190 -3.67 1.82 -10.20
N VAL A 191 -4.11 3.00 -9.81
CA VAL A 191 -4.13 4.23 -10.60
C VAL A 191 -3.45 5.33 -9.76
N PRO A 192 -2.96 6.45 -10.29
CA PRO A 192 -2.12 7.40 -9.53
C PRO A 192 -2.64 7.70 -8.11
N ASP A 193 -3.91 8.09 -7.98
CA ASP A 193 -4.50 8.58 -6.72
C ASP A 193 -5.18 7.48 -5.86
N GLY A 194 -5.09 6.20 -6.23
CA GLY A 194 -5.74 5.12 -5.46
C GLY A 194 -5.85 3.80 -6.22
N TYR A 195 -6.90 3.04 -5.92
CA TYR A 195 -7.26 1.84 -6.68
C TYR A 195 -8.66 1.95 -7.27
N VAL A 196 -8.83 1.35 -8.45
CA VAL A 196 -10.15 1.01 -8.97
C VAL A 196 -10.45 -0.43 -8.57
N ILE A 197 -11.52 -0.63 -7.81
CA ILE A 197 -12.02 -1.94 -7.41
C ILE A 197 -13.22 -2.28 -8.28
N ARG A 198 -13.13 -3.39 -9.01
CA ARG A 198 -14.16 -3.88 -9.93
C ARG A 198 -14.83 -5.08 -9.30
N VAL A 199 -16.09 -4.89 -8.89
CA VAL A 199 -16.91 -5.97 -8.34
C VAL A 199 -17.59 -6.67 -9.50
N PRO A 200 -17.40 -7.99 -9.68
CA PRO A 200 -17.91 -8.70 -10.83
C PRO A 200 -19.44 -8.80 -10.79
N SER A 201 -20.07 -8.79 -11.96
CA SER A 201 -21.47 -9.20 -12.11
C SER A 201 -21.59 -10.71 -12.33
N GLU A 202 -22.83 -11.23 -12.39
CA GLU A 202 -23.10 -12.62 -12.84
C GLU A 202 -22.48 -12.92 -14.22
N GLY A 203 -22.29 -11.90 -15.06
CA GLY A 203 -21.68 -12.00 -16.39
C GLY A 203 -20.18 -12.32 -16.39
N GLY A 204 -19.53 -12.31 -15.23
CA GLY A 204 -18.16 -12.78 -15.03
C GLY A 204 -17.05 -11.73 -15.16
N VAL A 205 -15.84 -12.22 -15.47
CA VAL A 205 -14.59 -11.45 -15.56
C VAL A 205 -14.70 -10.32 -16.58
N GLY A 206 -14.21 -9.12 -16.24
CA GLY A 206 -14.23 -7.97 -17.14
C GLY A 206 -15.61 -7.35 -17.39
N LYS A 207 -16.66 -7.82 -16.69
CA LYS A 207 -18.01 -7.24 -16.71
C LYS A 207 -18.41 -6.79 -15.30
N PRO A 208 -17.85 -5.66 -14.82
CA PRO A 208 -18.11 -5.21 -13.46
C PRO A 208 -19.57 -4.79 -13.30
N ARG A 209 -20.18 -5.24 -12.21
CA ARG A 209 -21.45 -4.73 -11.69
C ARG A 209 -21.28 -3.29 -11.21
N VAL A 210 -20.19 -3.04 -10.49
CA VAL A 210 -19.84 -1.74 -9.96
C VAL A 210 -18.32 -1.54 -9.96
N CYS A 211 -17.90 -0.30 -10.22
CA CYS A 211 -16.52 0.14 -10.03
C CYS A 211 -16.47 1.13 -8.88
N LEU A 212 -15.70 0.77 -7.85
CA LEU A 212 -15.52 1.54 -6.63
C LEU A 212 -14.13 2.16 -6.61
N TRP A 213 -14.08 3.42 -6.17
CA TRP A 213 -12.84 4.16 -5.97
C TRP A 213 -12.31 3.93 -4.57
N LEU A 214 -11.09 3.43 -4.44
CA LEU A 214 -10.41 3.27 -3.17
C LEU A 214 -9.32 4.33 -3.03
N ASP A 215 -9.61 5.41 -2.28
CA ASP A 215 -8.60 6.36 -1.81
C ASP A 215 -8.04 5.94 -0.44
N PHE A 216 -7.01 6.65 0.02
CA PHE A 216 -6.35 6.43 1.31
C PHE A 216 -7.31 6.51 2.51
N ASN A 217 -8.40 7.28 2.42
CA ASN A 217 -9.38 7.46 3.50
C ASN A 217 -10.55 6.48 3.43
N THR A 218 -10.59 5.61 2.41
CA THR A 218 -11.74 4.74 2.15
C THR A 218 -11.42 3.33 2.58
N LYS A 219 -12.37 2.71 3.26
CA LYS A 219 -12.34 1.31 3.65
C LYS A 219 -13.61 0.62 3.17
N TYR A 220 -13.46 -0.50 2.47
CA TYR A 220 -14.60 -1.34 2.11
C TYR A 220 -14.65 -2.59 2.98
N VAL A 221 -15.86 -3.01 3.31
CA VAL A 221 -16.14 -4.28 3.98
C VAL A 221 -16.96 -5.13 3.03
N PHE A 222 -16.33 -6.19 2.52
CA PHE A 222 -16.94 -7.18 1.64
C PHE A 222 -17.38 -8.37 2.50
N ARG A 223 -18.67 -8.48 2.78
CA ARG A 223 -19.24 -9.63 3.48
C ARG A 223 -19.68 -10.66 2.46
N ILE A 224 -19.11 -11.86 2.54
CA ILE A 224 -19.32 -12.93 1.56
C ILE A 224 -19.89 -14.15 2.26
N MET A 225 -21.04 -14.61 1.77
CA MET A 225 -21.80 -15.74 2.30
C MET A 225 -21.89 -16.85 1.27
N VAL A 226 -21.39 -18.04 1.58
CA VAL A 226 -21.43 -19.20 0.68
C VAL A 226 -22.42 -20.24 1.20
N TYR A 227 -23.44 -20.51 0.38
CA TYR A 227 -24.50 -21.47 0.65
C TYR A 227 -24.39 -22.67 -0.28
N GLY A 228 -25.02 -23.78 0.08
CA GLY A 228 -25.13 -24.95 -0.79
C GLY A 228 -25.98 -26.05 -0.21
N LYS A 229 -26.54 -26.89 -1.08
CA LYS A 229 -27.27 -28.09 -0.66
C LYS A 229 -26.29 -29.09 -0.04
N GLY A 230 -26.61 -29.52 1.18
CA GLY A 230 -25.76 -30.41 1.97
C GLY A 230 -24.63 -29.68 2.70
N VAL A 231 -24.52 -28.35 2.61
CA VAL A 231 -23.60 -27.58 3.45
C VAL A 231 -24.25 -27.37 4.82
N ARG A 232 -23.55 -27.73 5.90
CA ARG A 232 -24.10 -27.72 7.26
C ARG A 232 -24.47 -26.33 7.76
N LEU A 233 -23.55 -25.38 7.58
CA LEU A 233 -23.71 -23.96 7.91
C LEU A 233 -23.12 -23.15 6.77
N PRO A 234 -23.72 -22.00 6.40
CA PRO A 234 -23.12 -21.11 5.42
C PRO A 234 -21.70 -20.75 5.83
N LEU A 235 -20.79 -20.73 4.85
CA LEU A 235 -19.45 -20.23 5.09
C LEU A 235 -19.50 -18.72 4.97
N GLU A 236 -19.24 -18.03 6.07
CA GLU A 236 -19.18 -16.58 6.16
C GLU A 236 -17.73 -16.12 6.22
N THR A 237 -17.40 -15.09 5.46
CA THR A 237 -16.11 -14.40 5.53
C THR A 237 -16.28 -12.91 5.25
N GLU A 238 -15.47 -12.08 5.90
CA GLU A 238 -15.43 -10.64 5.67
C GLU A 238 -14.04 -10.24 5.21
N LEU A 239 -13.98 -9.38 4.20
CA LEU A 239 -12.74 -8.76 3.73
C LEU A 239 -12.80 -7.25 3.95
N TYR A 240 -11.80 -6.72 4.63
CA TYR A 240 -11.60 -5.31 4.95
C TYR A 240 -10.54 -4.74 4.01
N ILE A 241 -11.00 -4.08 2.94
CA ILE A 241 -10.17 -3.60 1.84
C ILE A 241 -9.81 -2.14 2.10
N THR A 242 -8.50 -1.87 2.15
CA THR A 242 -7.90 -0.53 2.27
C THR A 242 -6.76 -0.44 1.26
N MET A 243 -6.37 0.78 0.90
CA MET A 243 -5.27 1.00 -0.05
C MET A 243 -3.98 0.33 0.45
N ASP A 244 -3.62 0.53 1.72
CA ASP A 244 -2.39 -0.03 2.30
C ASP A 244 -2.33 -1.56 2.28
N LYS A 245 -3.48 -2.24 2.41
CA LYS A 245 -3.53 -3.70 2.31
C LYS A 245 -3.28 -4.20 0.89
N LEU A 246 -3.75 -3.48 -0.13
CA LEU A 246 -3.45 -3.82 -1.52
C LEU A 246 -2.01 -3.46 -1.89
N ASP A 247 -1.50 -2.33 -1.41
CA ASP A 247 -0.09 -1.97 -1.59
C ASP A 247 0.83 -3.01 -0.92
N ALA A 248 0.48 -3.53 0.27
CA ALA A 248 1.23 -4.61 0.92
C ALA A 248 1.27 -5.92 0.09
N ILE A 249 0.19 -6.24 -0.64
CA ILE A 249 0.15 -7.38 -1.57
C ILE A 249 1.11 -7.15 -2.73
N ALA A 250 1.13 -5.95 -3.32
CA ALA A 250 2.07 -5.59 -4.37
C ALA A 250 3.53 -5.65 -3.87
N SER A 251 3.82 -5.03 -2.72
CA SER A 251 5.17 -5.02 -2.11
C SER A 251 5.67 -6.42 -1.77
N SER A 252 4.81 -7.29 -1.22
CA SER A 252 5.20 -8.68 -0.91
C SER A 252 5.49 -9.51 -2.17
N LYS A 253 4.82 -9.22 -3.29
CA LYS A 253 5.09 -9.86 -4.58
C LYS A 253 6.37 -9.37 -5.24
N ALA A 254 6.62 -8.06 -5.19
CA ALA A 254 7.91 -7.49 -5.61
C ALA A 254 9.06 -8.09 -4.80
N MET A 255 8.89 -8.23 -3.48
CA MET A 255 9.85 -8.88 -2.60
C MET A 255 10.05 -10.35 -2.95
N GLN A 256 8.99 -11.12 -3.20
CA GLN A 256 9.10 -12.52 -3.63
C GLN A 256 9.90 -12.65 -4.94
N ALA A 257 9.63 -11.78 -5.92
CA ALA A 257 10.34 -11.78 -7.20
C ALA A 257 11.84 -11.43 -7.03
N MET A 258 12.15 -10.52 -6.10
CA MET A 258 13.52 -10.19 -5.75
C MET A 258 14.24 -11.35 -5.08
N LEU A 259 13.63 -11.96 -4.06
CA LEU A 259 14.24 -13.09 -3.33
C LEU A 259 14.53 -14.27 -4.25
N LYS A 260 13.61 -14.57 -5.18
CA LYS A 260 13.82 -15.61 -6.20
C LYS A 260 15.07 -15.39 -7.05
N ARG A 261 15.50 -14.13 -7.25
CA ARG A 261 16.70 -13.79 -8.04
C ARG A 261 17.99 -13.82 -7.23
N ILE A 262 17.92 -13.62 -5.91
CA ILE A 262 19.10 -13.37 -5.07
C ILE A 262 19.39 -14.55 -4.13
N TYR A 263 18.35 -15.19 -3.60
CA TYR A 263 18.46 -16.23 -2.58
C TYR A 263 17.53 -17.40 -2.93
N PHE A 264 18.06 -18.42 -3.61
CA PHE A 264 17.28 -19.60 -4.03
C PHE A 264 16.60 -20.35 -2.87
N ASP A 265 17.09 -20.22 -1.64
CA ASP A 265 16.57 -20.90 -0.44
C ASP A 265 15.45 -20.13 0.30
N GLU A 266 15.08 -18.91 -0.14
CA GLU A 266 14.10 -18.07 0.58
C GLU A 266 12.67 -18.09 -0.03
N GLU A 267 12.40 -18.96 -1.00
CA GLU A 267 11.10 -19.03 -1.67
C GLU A 267 9.96 -19.44 -0.71
N GLU A 268 10.23 -20.38 0.21
CA GLU A 268 9.23 -20.82 1.18
C GLU A 268 8.87 -19.70 2.17
N ILE A 269 9.87 -18.95 2.62
CA ILE A 269 9.68 -17.78 3.50
C ILE A 269 8.86 -16.72 2.78
N ALA A 270 9.21 -16.38 1.54
CA ALA A 270 8.47 -15.40 0.75
C ALA A 270 7.00 -15.79 0.55
N ARG A 271 6.74 -17.09 0.31
CA ARG A 271 5.38 -17.62 0.20
C ARG A 271 4.60 -17.49 1.51
N GLU A 272 5.21 -17.79 2.65
CA GLU A 272 4.51 -17.70 3.94
C GLU A 272 4.27 -16.24 4.37
N VAL A 273 5.24 -15.36 4.14
CA VAL A 273 5.06 -13.90 4.31
C VAL A 273 3.91 -13.40 3.44
N PHE A 274 3.85 -13.81 2.17
CA PHE A 274 2.73 -13.46 1.28
C PHE A 274 1.38 -13.95 1.82
N ASN A 275 1.32 -15.19 2.32
CA ASN A 275 0.10 -15.72 2.94
C ASN A 275 -0.33 -14.93 4.18
N ILE A 276 0.62 -14.45 4.99
CA ILE A 276 0.33 -13.60 6.16
C ILE A 276 -0.22 -12.25 5.71
N VAL A 277 0.36 -11.63 4.68
CA VAL A 277 -0.13 -10.37 4.09
C VAL A 277 -1.56 -10.53 3.58
N LEU A 278 -1.87 -11.63 2.87
CA LEU A 278 -3.24 -11.88 2.41
C LEU A 278 -4.24 -12.02 3.56
N LYS A 279 -3.84 -12.64 4.67
CA LYS A 279 -4.70 -12.78 5.85
C LYS A 279 -5.06 -11.43 6.49
N GLU A 280 -4.29 -10.37 6.27
CA GLU A 280 -4.66 -9.02 6.75
C GLU A 280 -5.93 -8.49 6.07
N LEU A 281 -6.31 -8.99 4.88
CA LEU A 281 -7.61 -8.68 4.27
C LEU A 281 -8.77 -9.15 5.15
N SER A 282 -8.63 -10.25 5.89
CA SER A 282 -9.66 -10.75 6.82
C SER A 282 -9.56 -10.18 8.23
N ASN A 283 -8.64 -9.22 8.46
CA ASN A 283 -8.39 -8.66 9.77
C ASN A 283 -8.90 -7.21 9.83
N ASP A 284 -9.98 -6.98 10.57
CA ASP A 284 -10.43 -5.63 10.89
C ASP A 284 -9.40 -4.98 11.81
N TRP A 285 -8.88 -3.81 11.45
CA TRP A 285 -7.89 -3.09 12.26
C TRP A 285 -6.56 -3.85 12.45
N GLY A 286 -6.13 -4.53 11.37
CA GLY A 286 -4.84 -5.21 11.29
C GLY A 286 -3.62 -4.30 11.46
N ILE A 287 -2.41 -4.87 11.39
CA ILE A 287 -1.16 -4.12 11.61
C ILE A 287 -0.97 -3.07 10.52
N THR A 288 -1.29 -3.41 9.27
CA THR A 288 -1.20 -2.49 8.13
C THR A 288 -2.13 -1.29 8.30
N GLU A 289 -3.36 -1.51 8.74
CA GLU A 289 -4.36 -0.46 8.95
C GLU A 289 -3.97 0.43 10.14
N ARG A 290 -3.48 -0.15 11.24
CA ARG A 290 -2.97 0.62 12.39
C ARG A 290 -1.74 1.45 12.03
N ALA A 291 -0.83 0.92 11.22
CA ALA A 291 0.32 1.67 10.74
C ALA A 291 -0.11 2.85 9.87
N SER A 292 -1.06 2.64 8.96
CA SER A 292 -1.63 3.71 8.13
C SER A 292 -2.32 4.79 8.96
N ALA A 293 -3.15 4.39 9.93
CA ALA A 293 -3.81 5.33 10.84
C ALA A 293 -2.81 6.19 11.65
N LEU A 294 -1.63 5.66 11.98
CA LEU A 294 -0.56 6.45 12.59
C LEU A 294 0.04 7.44 11.58
N ARG A 295 0.33 7.00 10.36
CA ARG A 295 0.84 7.87 9.28
C ARG A 295 -0.12 8.99 8.90
N GLU A 296 -1.44 8.82 9.08
CA GLU A 296 -2.40 9.90 8.87
C GLU A 296 -2.33 11.01 9.93
N VAL A 297 -2.05 10.65 11.18
CA VAL A 297 -2.01 11.60 12.31
C VAL A 297 -0.71 12.38 12.35
N VAL A 298 0.40 11.74 11.94
CA VAL A 298 1.76 12.28 12.10
C VAL A 298 2.01 13.57 11.29
N PRO A 299 1.59 13.72 10.02
CA PRO A 299 1.73 14.95 9.25
C PRO A 299 0.99 16.14 9.86
N ILE A 300 -0.21 15.91 10.39
CA ILE A 300 -1.02 16.96 11.04
C ILE A 300 -0.28 17.51 12.27
N LEU A 301 0.40 16.62 13.00
CA LEU A 301 1.21 17.00 14.15
C LEU A 301 2.56 17.60 13.75
N ALA A 302 3.16 17.16 12.65
CA ALA A 302 4.38 17.77 12.12
C ALA A 302 4.15 19.25 11.74
N LEU A 303 2.98 19.55 11.17
CA LEU A 303 2.54 20.91 10.84
C LEU A 303 2.21 21.77 12.07
N SER A 304 2.13 21.19 13.28
CA SER A 304 2.06 21.95 14.53
C SER A 304 3.43 22.50 14.99
N ASN A 305 4.49 22.28 14.20
CA ASN A 305 5.87 22.66 14.47
C ASN A 305 6.36 22.19 15.86
N ASN A 306 5.89 21.03 16.31
CA ASN A 306 6.20 20.49 17.63
C ASN A 306 6.80 19.08 17.53
N MET A 307 8.14 19.01 17.58
CA MET A 307 8.89 17.76 17.53
C MET A 307 8.52 16.81 18.69
N GLY A 308 8.19 17.33 19.88
CA GLY A 308 7.79 16.50 21.02
C GLY A 308 6.46 15.77 20.78
N MET A 309 5.48 16.46 20.19
CA MET A 309 4.19 15.86 19.79
C MET A 309 4.35 14.85 18.65
N TYR A 310 5.25 15.15 17.70
CA TYR A 310 5.64 14.22 16.65
C TYR A 310 6.21 12.93 17.25
N LEU A 311 7.24 13.03 18.08
CA LEU A 311 7.90 11.89 18.74
C LEU A 311 6.92 11.06 19.60
N LYS A 312 6.02 11.72 20.34
CA LYS A 312 4.98 11.04 21.13
C LYS A 312 4.05 10.20 20.26
N SER A 313 3.82 10.59 19.02
CA SER A 313 2.93 9.88 18.11
C SER A 313 3.66 8.78 17.34
N THR A 314 4.88 9.05 16.89
CA THR A 314 5.71 8.06 16.19
C THR A 314 6.26 6.97 17.10
N SER A 315 6.36 7.19 18.41
CA SER A 315 6.67 6.12 19.37
C SER A 315 5.67 4.96 19.34
N LYS A 316 4.45 5.17 18.82
CA LYS A 316 3.48 4.08 18.63
C LYS A 316 3.94 3.05 17.58
N PHE A 317 4.84 3.40 16.66
CA PHE A 317 5.46 2.43 15.76
C PHE A 317 6.36 1.43 16.49
N GLU A 318 6.95 1.81 17.62
CA GLU A 318 7.67 0.87 18.50
C GLU A 318 6.74 -0.23 19.01
N THR A 319 5.50 0.13 19.35
CA THR A 319 4.49 -0.85 19.80
C THR A 319 4.14 -1.83 18.68
N LEU A 320 3.92 -1.35 17.46
CA LEU A 320 3.63 -2.19 16.30
C LEU A 320 4.81 -3.10 15.94
N TRP A 321 6.03 -2.57 15.98
CA TRP A 321 7.25 -3.34 15.73
C TRP A 321 7.44 -4.45 16.78
N ASN A 322 7.26 -4.14 18.06
CA ASN A 322 7.34 -5.14 19.13
C ASN A 322 6.25 -6.19 19.02
N GLU A 323 5.03 -5.82 18.60
CA GLU A 323 3.96 -6.77 18.32
C GLU A 323 4.34 -7.76 17.19
N LEU A 324 4.87 -7.26 16.07
CA LEU A 324 5.36 -8.10 14.97
C LEU A 324 6.46 -9.06 15.45
N ARG A 325 7.46 -8.53 16.15
CA ARG A 325 8.59 -9.32 16.68
C ARG A 325 8.12 -10.40 17.65
N ASN A 326 7.20 -10.07 18.55
CA ASN A 326 6.68 -11.04 19.52
C ASN A 326 5.81 -12.11 18.85
N ARG A 327 5.01 -11.72 17.85
CA ARG A 327 4.16 -12.65 17.10
C ARG A 327 4.98 -13.71 16.35
N PHE A 328 6.16 -13.34 15.87
CA PHE A 328 7.05 -14.20 15.10
C PHE A 328 8.39 -14.44 15.80
N ARG A 329 8.36 -14.60 17.13
CA ARG A 329 9.57 -14.79 17.94
C ARG A 329 10.39 -16.02 17.52
N GLU A 330 9.71 -17.08 17.10
CA GLU A 330 10.34 -18.33 16.64
C GLU A 330 10.96 -18.18 15.23
N GLU A 331 10.45 -17.26 14.41
CA GLU A 331 10.92 -16.99 13.05
C GLU A 331 11.14 -15.47 12.83
N PRO A 332 12.21 -14.88 13.43
CA PRO A 332 12.42 -13.44 13.43
C PRO A 332 12.45 -12.80 12.05
N ARG A 333 12.91 -13.55 11.04
CA ARG A 333 12.95 -13.10 9.64
C ARG A 333 11.57 -12.69 9.12
N TRP A 334 10.49 -13.36 9.55
CA TRP A 334 9.14 -12.99 9.14
C TRP A 334 8.75 -11.61 9.65
N ALA A 335 9.14 -11.26 10.88
CA ALA A 335 8.92 -9.93 11.42
C ALA A 335 9.70 -8.86 10.64
N GLU A 336 10.91 -9.17 10.17
CA GLU A 336 11.70 -8.27 9.32
C GLU A 336 11.00 -7.99 7.99
N TYR A 337 10.63 -9.03 7.23
CA TYR A 337 9.95 -8.88 5.95
C TYR A 337 8.60 -8.17 6.09
N LEU A 338 7.77 -8.59 7.07
CA LEU A 338 6.46 -7.96 7.32
C LEU A 338 6.62 -6.52 7.82
N GLY A 339 7.64 -6.24 8.62
CA GLY A 339 7.98 -4.90 9.06
C GLY A 339 8.26 -3.96 7.89
N SER A 340 9.02 -4.42 6.90
CA SER A 340 9.28 -3.66 5.66
C SER A 340 8.06 -3.57 4.76
N ILE A 341 7.32 -4.66 4.53
CA ILE A 341 6.10 -4.67 3.68
C ILE A 341 5.03 -3.74 4.24
N PHE A 342 4.82 -3.72 5.57
CA PHE A 342 3.88 -2.81 6.20
C PHE A 342 4.48 -1.40 6.44
N GLY A 343 5.77 -1.22 6.14
CA GLY A 343 6.56 -0.02 6.37
C GLY A 343 6.74 0.34 7.85
N VAL A 344 6.39 -0.55 8.79
CA VAL A 344 6.54 -0.32 10.25
C VAL A 344 8.02 -0.19 10.62
N SER A 345 8.89 -0.97 9.97
CA SER A 345 10.33 -0.93 10.24
C SER A 345 10.95 0.42 9.89
N TYR A 346 10.55 1.01 8.75
CA TYR A 346 11.03 2.32 8.31
C TYR A 346 10.61 3.42 9.29
N GLU A 347 9.33 3.46 9.66
CA GLU A 347 8.82 4.46 10.62
C GLU A 347 9.46 4.33 12.01
N TYR A 348 9.70 3.08 12.45
CA TYR A 348 10.37 2.82 13.71
C TYR A 348 11.83 3.29 13.69
N ALA A 349 12.55 3.07 12.60
CA ALA A 349 13.91 3.60 12.43
C ALA A 349 13.94 5.13 12.48
N VAL A 350 12.99 5.80 11.80
CA VAL A 350 12.86 7.27 11.85
C VAL A 350 12.63 7.76 13.26
N TYR A 351 11.74 7.10 14.00
CA TYR A 351 11.49 7.43 15.40
C TYR A 351 12.73 7.26 16.28
N LEU A 352 13.42 6.10 16.22
CA LEU A 352 14.62 5.86 17.03
C LEU A 352 15.70 6.90 16.76
N ALA A 353 15.88 7.26 15.49
CA ALA A 353 16.88 8.22 15.07
C ALA A 353 16.55 9.64 15.57
N LEU A 354 15.29 10.09 15.42
CA LEU A 354 14.85 11.39 15.93
C LEU A 354 14.81 11.46 17.46
N ALA A 355 14.58 10.33 18.13
CA ALA A 355 14.63 10.20 19.59
C ALA A 355 16.07 10.07 20.14
N LYS A 356 17.10 10.08 19.27
CA LYS A 356 18.51 9.89 19.61
C LYS A 356 18.81 8.59 20.37
N ARG A 357 18.05 7.52 20.08
CA ARG A 357 18.25 6.18 20.67
C ARG A 357 19.25 5.38 19.84
N TRP A 358 20.49 5.86 19.78
CA TRP A 358 21.50 5.38 18.84
C TRP A 358 21.85 3.90 18.98
N ASP A 359 22.02 3.40 20.20
CA ASP A 359 22.36 1.98 20.42
C ASP A 359 21.24 1.04 19.99
N GLU A 360 20.00 1.47 20.22
CA GLU A 360 18.82 0.72 19.78
C GLU A 360 18.67 0.76 18.27
N LEU A 361 18.94 1.91 17.65
CA LEU A 361 18.97 2.03 16.19
C LEU A 361 20.07 1.18 15.57
N THR A 362 21.28 1.17 16.13
CA THR A 362 22.38 0.30 15.70
C THR A 362 21.96 -1.16 15.79
N SER A 363 21.45 -1.59 16.96
CA SER A 363 20.95 -2.95 17.14
C SER A 363 19.84 -3.29 16.15
N PHE A 364 18.93 -2.34 15.90
CA PHE A 364 17.81 -2.54 14.98
C PHE A 364 18.27 -2.72 13.53
N ILE A 365 19.19 -1.87 13.05
CA ILE A 365 19.76 -1.96 11.69
C ILE A 365 20.57 -3.25 11.53
N SER A 366 21.44 -3.58 12.50
CA SER A 366 22.26 -4.79 12.43
C SER A 366 21.43 -6.08 12.41
N ASN A 367 20.28 -6.07 13.07
CA ASN A 367 19.37 -7.21 13.13
C ASN A 367 18.30 -7.21 12.02
N ASN A 368 18.30 -6.26 11.10
CA ASN A 368 17.27 -6.17 10.06
C ASN A 368 17.93 -5.89 8.69
N ARG A 369 18.22 -6.95 7.95
CA ARG A 369 19.01 -6.88 6.71
C ARG A 369 18.35 -6.02 5.62
N LEU A 370 17.03 -5.94 5.62
CA LEU A 370 16.28 -5.14 4.64
C LEU A 370 16.50 -3.64 4.83
N LEU A 371 16.75 -3.19 6.07
CA LEU A 371 17.10 -1.80 6.36
C LEU A 371 18.53 -1.48 5.94
N SER A 372 19.43 -2.46 5.91
CA SER A 372 20.81 -2.22 5.48
C SER A 372 20.91 -2.13 3.96
N SER A 373 20.28 -3.03 3.19
CA SER A 373 20.41 -3.06 1.73
C SER A 373 19.42 -2.17 0.95
N CYS A 374 18.35 -1.68 1.58
CA CYS A 374 17.24 -0.92 0.96
C CYS A 374 16.75 -1.48 -0.39
N ASN A 375 15.66 -2.21 -0.33
CA ASN A 375 15.13 -2.92 -1.50
C ASN A 375 13.89 -2.24 -2.12
N ASP A 376 13.45 -1.11 -1.57
CA ASP A 376 12.33 -0.32 -2.07
C ASP A 376 12.57 1.19 -1.97
N ASP A 377 11.70 1.94 -2.64
CA ASP A 377 11.73 3.40 -2.70
C ASP A 377 11.50 4.07 -1.33
N VAL A 378 10.70 3.45 -0.45
CA VAL A 378 10.44 3.94 0.91
C VAL A 378 11.68 3.89 1.78
N CYS A 379 12.45 2.82 1.73
CA CYS A 379 13.72 2.69 2.44
C CYS A 379 14.73 3.75 1.98
N VAL A 380 14.79 4.01 0.67
CA VAL A 380 15.64 5.07 0.11
C VAL A 380 15.21 6.44 0.60
N MET A 381 13.91 6.77 0.52
CA MET A 381 13.37 8.02 1.07
C MET A 381 13.74 8.20 2.54
N MET A 382 13.55 7.15 3.34
CA MET A 382 13.87 7.15 4.77
C MET A 382 15.35 7.45 5.02
N LYS A 383 16.27 6.78 4.32
CA LYS A 383 17.71 6.99 4.51
C LYS A 383 18.15 8.40 4.10
N LEU A 384 17.73 8.88 2.94
CA LEU A 384 18.08 10.23 2.46
C LEU A 384 17.51 11.29 3.42
N LEU A 385 16.27 11.11 3.88
CA LEU A 385 15.65 11.98 4.86
C LEU A 385 16.44 12.02 6.17
N LEU A 386 16.79 10.87 6.74
CA LEU A 386 17.57 10.79 7.97
C LEU A 386 18.95 11.43 7.81
N ASN A 387 19.58 11.23 6.65
CA ASN A 387 20.86 11.86 6.35
C ASN A 387 20.74 13.38 6.33
N LEU A 388 19.64 13.95 5.81
CA LEU A 388 19.40 15.39 5.81
C LEU A 388 19.11 15.97 7.19
N ILE A 389 18.20 15.35 7.94
CA ILE A 389 17.64 15.96 9.15
C ILE A 389 18.50 15.71 10.40
N ILE A 390 19.36 14.68 10.40
CA ILE A 390 20.25 14.39 11.52
C ILE A 390 21.60 15.02 11.26
N THR A 391 21.86 16.14 11.93
CA THR A 391 23.12 16.88 11.89
C THR A 391 24.13 16.44 12.95
N ASP A 392 23.79 15.42 13.75
CA ASP A 392 24.60 14.91 14.85
C ASP A 392 25.87 14.22 14.30
N GLU A 393 27.04 14.70 14.69
CA GLU A 393 28.32 14.18 14.20
C GLU A 393 28.54 12.72 14.61
N GLU A 394 28.13 12.33 15.82
CA GLU A 394 28.22 10.95 16.30
C GLU A 394 27.38 10.01 15.43
N PHE A 395 26.19 10.46 15.03
CA PHE A 395 25.36 9.72 14.09
C PHE A 395 26.02 9.59 12.72
N ARG A 396 26.59 10.68 12.18
CA ARG A 396 27.26 10.65 10.87
C ARG A 396 28.49 9.75 10.86
N GLU A 397 29.30 9.77 11.92
CA GLU A 397 30.46 8.88 12.06
C GLU A 397 30.02 7.41 12.16
N LYS A 398 29.02 7.11 12.99
CA LYS A 398 28.57 5.72 13.24
C LYS A 398 27.75 5.13 12.09
N PHE A 399 27.01 5.97 11.36
CA PHE A 399 26.02 5.52 10.36
C PHE A 399 26.22 6.10 8.96
N GLY A 400 27.29 6.86 8.68
CA GLY A 400 27.53 7.48 7.38
C GLY A 400 27.48 6.49 6.21
N GLY A 401 28.11 5.32 6.36
CA GLY A 401 28.05 4.25 5.35
C GLY A 401 26.68 3.60 5.18
N TRP A 402 25.82 3.63 6.22
CA TRP A 402 24.44 3.11 6.13
C TRP A 402 23.53 4.04 5.32
N LEU A 403 23.78 5.36 5.42
CA LEU A 403 23.00 6.42 4.76
C LEU A 403 23.36 6.59 3.27
N ILE A 404 24.59 6.25 2.89
CA ILE A 404 25.08 6.24 1.50
C ILE A 404 24.77 4.86 0.90
N SER A 405 23.49 4.53 0.75
CA SER A 405 23.11 3.33 -0.02
C SER A 405 23.27 3.60 -1.51
N ASP A 406 23.44 2.54 -2.31
CA ASP A 406 23.34 2.59 -3.76
C ASP A 406 21.89 2.91 -4.18
N VAL A 407 21.55 4.21 -4.12
CA VAL A 407 20.24 4.79 -4.46
C VAL A 407 19.80 4.28 -5.85
N TYR A 408 20.73 4.18 -6.79
CA TYR A 408 20.46 3.68 -8.13
C TYR A 408 19.99 2.23 -8.11
N THR A 409 20.69 1.32 -7.41
CA THR A 409 20.33 -0.11 -7.38
C THR A 409 18.92 -0.34 -6.85
N SER A 410 18.47 0.45 -5.87
CA SER A 410 17.11 0.39 -5.35
C SER A 410 16.09 0.97 -6.33
N LEU A 411 16.41 2.12 -6.94
CA LEU A 411 15.47 2.85 -7.82
C LEU A 411 15.32 2.26 -9.22
N ARG A 412 16.33 1.58 -9.77
CA ARG A 412 16.31 1.08 -11.15
C ARG A 412 15.12 0.16 -11.46
N TYR A 413 14.53 -0.47 -10.43
CA TYR A 413 13.35 -1.32 -10.58
C TYR A 413 12.05 -0.52 -10.78
N TYR A 414 12.01 0.73 -10.32
CA TYR A 414 10.85 1.63 -10.38
C TYR A 414 10.91 2.60 -11.56
N VAL A 415 12.02 2.59 -12.30
CA VAL A 415 12.27 3.45 -13.46
C VAL A 415 12.20 2.62 -14.76
N PRO A 416 11.47 3.10 -15.80
CA PRO A 416 11.45 2.47 -17.11
C PRO A 416 12.85 2.19 -17.66
N ARG A 417 13.01 1.09 -18.40
CA ARG A 417 14.32 0.62 -18.88
C ARG A 417 15.11 1.70 -19.63
N HIS A 418 14.44 2.44 -20.51
CA HIS A 418 15.06 3.50 -21.31
C HIS A 418 15.58 4.68 -20.47
N LEU A 419 15.10 4.86 -19.24
CA LEU A 419 15.55 5.93 -18.34
C LEU A 419 16.68 5.48 -17.38
N ARG A 420 16.92 4.17 -17.26
CA ARG A 420 17.88 3.63 -16.28
C ARG A 420 19.32 4.09 -16.51
N PRO A 421 19.85 4.18 -17.75
CA PRO A 421 21.21 4.68 -17.97
C PRO A 421 21.37 6.14 -17.54
N ALA A 422 20.38 6.99 -17.82
CA ALA A 422 20.38 8.38 -17.38
C ALA A 422 20.34 8.49 -15.85
N LEU A 423 19.47 7.71 -15.19
CA LEU A 423 19.41 7.64 -13.73
C LEU A 423 20.74 7.19 -13.12
N ALA A 424 21.42 6.20 -13.73
CA ALA A 424 22.73 5.73 -13.27
C ALA A 424 23.77 6.85 -13.32
N ARG A 425 23.83 7.60 -14.43
CA ARG A 425 24.75 8.73 -14.59
C ARG A 425 24.48 9.87 -13.60
N LEU A 426 23.24 10.06 -13.17
CA LEU A 426 22.88 11.12 -12.22
C LEU A 426 23.19 10.75 -10.77
N LEU A 427 23.05 9.48 -10.40
CA LEU A 427 23.10 9.03 -9.01
C LEU A 427 24.42 8.36 -8.61
N LEU A 428 25.20 7.83 -9.55
CA LEU A 428 26.44 7.13 -9.24
C LEU A 428 27.65 8.08 -9.34
N PRO A 429 28.37 8.35 -8.22
CA PRO A 429 29.57 9.17 -8.24
C PRO A 429 30.75 8.34 -8.79
N PHE A 430 31.05 8.51 -10.07
CA PHE A 430 32.25 8.00 -10.77
C PHE A 430 32.48 6.47 -10.77
N GLY A 431 32.44 5.85 -11.97
CA GLY A 431 33.06 4.53 -12.21
C GLY A 431 32.13 3.35 -12.53
N TYR A 432 30.82 3.51 -12.47
CA TYR A 432 29.89 2.51 -13.03
C TYR A 432 29.59 2.82 -14.49
N GLU A 433 30.58 2.63 -15.36
CA GLU A 433 30.52 2.93 -16.80
C GLU A 433 29.73 1.92 -17.65
N ASN A 434 29.09 0.89 -17.08
CA ASN A 434 28.60 -0.26 -17.87
C ASN A 434 27.08 -0.38 -18.07
N ILE A 435 26.28 0.63 -17.74
CA ILE A 435 24.83 0.60 -18.06
C ILE A 435 24.59 1.38 -19.34
N THR A 436 24.68 0.67 -20.46
CA THR A 436 24.42 1.20 -21.80
C THR A 436 22.93 1.13 -22.12
N CYS A 437 22.48 1.90 -23.11
CA CYS A 437 21.12 1.74 -23.63
C CYS A 437 20.89 0.33 -24.15
N GLU A 438 21.91 -0.27 -24.75
CA GLU A 438 21.89 -1.65 -25.20
C GLU A 438 21.66 -2.64 -24.05
N SER A 439 22.43 -2.55 -22.95
CA SER A 439 22.25 -3.46 -21.81
C SER A 439 20.94 -3.24 -21.07
N ALA A 440 20.41 -2.02 -21.05
CA ALA A 440 19.13 -1.70 -20.44
C ALA A 440 17.91 -2.16 -21.27
N CYS A 441 18.00 -2.13 -22.60
CA CYS A 441 16.89 -2.35 -23.53
C CYS A 441 16.87 -3.75 -24.19
N ARG A 442 17.82 -4.64 -23.87
CA ARG A 442 17.75 -6.05 -24.28
C ARG A 442 16.67 -6.82 -23.49
N TYR A 443 15.98 -7.75 -24.17
CA TYR A 443 15.10 -8.75 -23.55
C TYR A 443 15.79 -10.11 -23.49
N ASP A 444 15.89 -10.67 -22.27
CA ASP A 444 16.28 -12.05 -21.97
C ASP A 444 17.64 -12.52 -22.56
N GLU A 445 17.98 -13.81 -22.37
CA GLU A 445 19.25 -14.43 -22.78
C GLU A 445 19.44 -14.49 -24.32
N GLU A 446 18.39 -14.23 -25.10
CA GLU A 446 18.40 -14.24 -26.58
C GLU A 446 18.82 -12.89 -27.23
N GLU A 447 19.25 -11.90 -26.44
CA GLU A 447 19.85 -10.62 -26.89
C GLU A 447 18.99 -9.74 -27.84
N ARG A 448 17.67 -9.93 -27.95
CA ARG A 448 16.84 -9.05 -28.80
C ARG A 448 16.72 -7.65 -28.20
N LEU A 449 17.14 -6.64 -28.97
CA LEU A 449 17.10 -5.23 -28.59
C LEU A 449 15.71 -4.62 -28.87
N ASP A 450 15.15 -3.96 -27.86
CA ASP A 450 13.97 -3.10 -28.01
C ASP A 450 14.39 -1.76 -28.63
N GLN A 451 14.09 -1.58 -29.92
CA GLN A 451 14.52 -0.41 -30.68
C GLN A 451 13.90 0.89 -30.16
N GLU A 452 12.62 0.88 -29.77
CA GLU A 452 11.94 2.06 -29.22
C GLU A 452 12.54 2.45 -27.86
N CYS A 453 12.80 1.46 -27.00
CA CYS A 453 13.52 1.68 -25.75
C CYS A 453 14.92 2.25 -25.99
N TYR A 454 15.67 1.69 -26.95
CA TYR A 454 17.04 2.08 -27.25
C TYR A 454 17.11 3.52 -27.75
N GLU A 455 16.29 3.88 -28.74
CA GLU A 455 16.23 5.23 -29.29
C GLU A 455 15.81 6.26 -28.24
N SER A 456 14.80 5.93 -27.42
CA SER A 456 14.40 6.80 -26.30
C SER A 456 15.51 6.96 -25.27
N CYS A 457 16.31 5.93 -25.05
CA CYS A 457 17.43 5.97 -24.12
C CYS A 457 18.58 6.83 -24.65
N GLU A 458 19.01 6.61 -25.90
CA GLU A 458 20.08 7.38 -26.54
C GLU A 458 19.70 8.86 -26.64
N ARG A 459 18.45 9.17 -26.93
CA ARG A 459 17.92 10.55 -26.93
C ARG A 459 18.10 11.25 -25.59
N ILE A 460 18.00 10.55 -24.47
CA ILE A 460 18.18 11.15 -23.13
C ILE A 460 19.67 11.21 -22.76
N LEU A 461 20.46 10.22 -23.15
CA LEU A 461 21.90 10.22 -22.92
C LEU A 461 22.62 11.29 -23.75
N SER A 462 22.15 11.60 -24.96
CA SER A 462 22.71 12.68 -25.78
C SER A 462 22.60 14.04 -25.10
N VAL A 463 21.51 14.29 -24.35
CA VAL A 463 21.35 15.49 -23.52
C VAL A 463 22.42 15.57 -22.44
N LEU A 464 22.69 14.47 -21.73
CA LEU A 464 23.76 14.42 -20.72
C LEU A 464 25.16 14.57 -21.33
N ASN A 465 25.33 14.20 -22.60
CA ASN A 465 26.57 14.42 -23.36
C ASN A 465 26.69 15.85 -23.92
N GLY A 466 25.66 16.69 -23.75
CA GLY A 466 25.67 18.10 -24.16
C GLY A 466 25.21 18.37 -25.59
N ASP A 467 24.50 17.43 -26.24
CA ASP A 467 23.90 17.65 -27.56
C ASP A 467 22.85 18.78 -27.50
N GLU A 468 23.12 19.90 -28.19
CA GLU A 468 22.29 21.11 -28.09
C GLU A 468 20.86 20.90 -28.54
N HIS A 469 20.67 20.15 -29.64
CA HIS A 469 19.35 19.89 -30.18
C HIS A 469 18.51 19.07 -29.21
N ALA A 470 19.07 18.01 -28.65
CA ALA A 470 18.39 17.17 -27.67
C ALA A 470 18.13 17.93 -26.35
N VAL A 471 19.06 18.78 -25.90
CA VAL A 471 18.85 19.65 -24.72
C VAL A 471 17.67 20.59 -24.94
N TYR A 472 17.60 21.25 -26.10
CA TYR A 472 16.50 22.12 -26.48
C TYR A 472 15.16 21.38 -26.54
N GLU A 473 15.15 20.16 -27.09
CA GLU A 473 13.95 19.35 -27.21
C GLU A 473 13.36 18.99 -25.83
N ILE A 474 14.19 18.47 -24.90
CA ILE A 474 13.71 18.14 -23.54
C ILE A 474 13.36 19.41 -22.74
N ALA A 475 14.13 20.49 -22.88
CA ALA A 475 13.80 21.76 -22.23
C ALA A 475 12.44 22.30 -22.72
N SER A 476 12.15 22.17 -24.02
CA SER A 476 10.85 22.54 -24.61
C SER A 476 9.71 21.65 -24.10
N GLU A 477 9.94 20.33 -23.93
CA GLU A 477 8.97 19.44 -23.29
C GLU A 477 8.66 19.92 -21.86
N LEU A 478 9.69 20.27 -21.07
CA LEU A 478 9.50 20.76 -19.70
C LEU A 478 8.78 22.11 -19.67
N ASP A 479 9.13 23.05 -20.55
CA ASP A 479 8.43 24.33 -20.67
C ASP A 479 6.95 24.13 -21.01
N SER A 480 6.62 23.21 -21.93
CA SER A 480 5.23 22.88 -22.27
C SER A 480 4.42 22.36 -21.06
N VAL A 481 5.08 21.63 -20.16
CA VAL A 481 4.47 21.21 -18.89
C VAL A 481 4.25 22.43 -18.00
N LEU A 482 5.26 23.29 -17.86
CA LEU A 482 5.21 24.50 -17.02
C LEU A 482 4.15 25.51 -17.49
N GLN A 483 3.86 25.60 -18.79
CA GLN A 483 2.79 26.45 -19.35
C GLN A 483 1.42 26.18 -18.72
N ARG A 484 1.21 24.97 -18.20
CA ARG A 484 -0.04 24.58 -17.51
C ARG A 484 -0.12 25.09 -16.08
N HIS A 485 0.98 25.56 -15.51
CA HIS A 485 1.03 26.10 -14.16
C HIS A 485 0.32 27.47 -14.11
N TRP A 486 -0.53 27.67 -13.10
CA TRP A 486 -1.32 28.90 -12.97
C TRP A 486 -0.48 30.18 -12.91
N ALA A 487 0.75 30.11 -12.36
CA ALA A 487 1.65 31.25 -12.25
C ALA A 487 2.48 31.51 -13.51
N TYR A 488 2.42 30.64 -14.53
CA TYR A 488 3.27 30.76 -15.73
C TYR A 488 3.09 32.10 -16.45
N LYS A 489 1.84 32.58 -16.59
CA LYS A 489 1.54 33.88 -17.19
C LYS A 489 2.21 35.04 -16.45
N ASN A 490 2.33 34.93 -15.12
CA ASN A 490 2.97 35.94 -14.28
C ASN A 490 4.50 35.89 -14.41
N TRP A 491 5.06 34.70 -14.67
CA TRP A 491 6.50 34.49 -14.91
C TRP A 491 6.95 35.12 -16.23
N VAL A 492 6.23 34.85 -17.32
CA VAL A 492 6.55 35.38 -18.65
C VAL A 492 6.17 36.86 -18.78
N GLY A 493 5.13 37.31 -18.07
CA GLY A 493 4.62 38.68 -18.13
C GLY A 493 5.36 39.72 -17.25
N GLY A 494 6.40 39.34 -16.52
CA GLY A 494 7.27 40.29 -15.78
C GLY A 494 6.65 40.94 -14.53
N SER A 495 5.62 40.35 -13.92
CA SER A 495 5.03 40.88 -12.68
C SER A 495 5.94 40.66 -11.45
N SER A 496 5.81 41.53 -10.44
CA SER A 496 6.63 41.74 -9.21
C SER A 496 7.56 40.60 -8.74
N GLU A 497 8.69 40.93 -8.10
CA GLU A 497 9.66 39.99 -7.50
C GLU A 497 9.04 38.86 -6.65
N LYS A 498 7.88 39.10 -6.00
CA LYS A 498 7.17 38.08 -5.20
C LYS A 498 6.58 36.92 -6.02
N SER A 499 6.54 37.04 -7.34
CA SER A 499 5.98 36.05 -8.26
C SER A 499 7.01 35.46 -9.23
N ALA A 500 8.30 35.75 -9.10
CA ALA A 500 9.33 35.25 -10.01
C ALA A 500 9.43 33.70 -9.99
N PRO A 501 9.68 33.04 -11.14
CA PRO A 501 9.98 31.62 -11.16
C PRO A 501 11.31 31.33 -10.44
N PRO A 502 11.49 30.12 -9.89
CA PRO A 502 12.80 29.67 -9.43
C PRO A 502 13.84 29.84 -10.54
N MET A 503 15.11 30.09 -10.18
CA MET A 503 16.15 30.44 -11.15
C MET A 503 16.29 29.42 -12.27
N LEU A 504 16.36 28.12 -11.94
CA LEU A 504 16.46 27.05 -12.93
C LEU A 504 15.21 26.94 -13.82
N ILE A 505 14.01 27.15 -13.26
CA ILE A 505 12.76 27.19 -14.05
C ILE A 505 12.78 28.37 -15.02
N LYS A 506 13.28 29.53 -14.58
CA LYS A 506 13.47 30.69 -15.44
C LYS A 506 14.44 30.39 -16.57
N GLU A 507 15.56 29.75 -16.29
CA GLU A 507 16.55 29.37 -17.31
C GLU A 507 15.95 28.40 -18.33
N ILE A 508 15.15 27.42 -17.90
CA ILE A 508 14.45 26.51 -18.83
C ILE A 508 13.50 27.27 -19.75
N ILE A 509 12.70 28.20 -19.20
CA ILE A 509 11.79 29.03 -19.99
C ILE A 509 12.57 29.93 -20.94
N ASP A 510 13.61 30.63 -20.46
CA ASP A 510 14.45 31.52 -21.26
C ASP A 510 15.17 30.77 -22.40
N TYR A 511 15.65 29.56 -22.14
CA TYR A 511 16.29 28.72 -23.15
C TYR A 511 15.28 28.21 -24.20
N ALA A 512 14.12 27.71 -23.76
CA ALA A 512 13.10 27.14 -24.66
C ALA A 512 12.33 28.20 -25.47
N HIS A 513 12.00 29.35 -24.87
CA HIS A 513 11.22 30.41 -25.54
C HIS A 513 12.06 31.50 -26.19
N ASN A 514 13.16 31.89 -25.54
CA ASN A 514 13.94 33.07 -25.94
C ASN A 514 15.28 32.70 -26.57
N ASN A 515 15.58 31.41 -26.75
CA ASN A 515 16.87 30.89 -27.23
C ASN A 515 18.06 31.47 -26.45
N LYS A 516 17.88 31.76 -25.17
CA LYS A 516 18.91 32.35 -24.33
C LYS A 516 19.74 31.25 -23.69
N GLU A 517 21.05 31.28 -23.91
CA GLU A 517 21.95 30.26 -23.39
C GLU A 517 21.97 30.21 -21.84
N PRO A 518 22.01 29.00 -21.25
CA PRO A 518 22.12 28.82 -19.80
C PRO A 518 23.51 29.23 -19.31
N GLN A 519 23.60 29.66 -18.04
CA GLN A 519 24.86 30.11 -17.45
C GLN A 519 25.89 28.97 -17.31
N ASP A 520 25.41 27.79 -16.93
CA ASP A 520 26.19 26.56 -16.84
C ASP A 520 25.51 25.48 -17.68
N LYS A 521 25.98 25.33 -18.93
CA LYS A 521 25.42 24.37 -19.88
C LYS A 521 25.50 22.93 -19.37
N LYS A 522 26.56 22.56 -18.63
CA LYS A 522 26.75 21.20 -18.13
C LYS A 522 25.74 20.88 -17.03
N PHE A 523 25.59 21.79 -16.06
CA PHE A 523 24.59 21.63 -15.01
C PHE A 523 23.17 21.70 -15.60
N PHE A 524 22.92 22.59 -16.55
CA PHE A 524 21.62 22.73 -17.21
C PHE A 524 21.20 21.44 -17.92
N SER A 525 22.08 20.84 -18.74
CA SER A 525 21.86 19.54 -19.37
C SER A 525 21.51 18.44 -18.36
N ARG A 526 22.26 18.39 -17.24
CA ARG A 526 22.00 17.46 -16.13
C ARG A 526 20.60 17.68 -15.54
N ALA A 527 20.28 18.93 -15.21
CA ALA A 527 19.04 19.35 -14.57
C ALA A 527 17.81 19.05 -15.43
N VAL A 528 17.85 19.35 -16.73
CA VAL A 528 16.75 19.09 -17.66
C VAL A 528 16.44 17.59 -17.75
N VAL A 529 17.46 16.74 -17.80
CA VAL A 529 17.28 15.27 -17.77
C VAL A 529 16.69 14.83 -16.44
N GLU A 530 17.25 15.29 -15.32
CA GLU A 530 16.79 14.90 -13.99
C GLU A 530 15.33 15.32 -13.73
N LEU A 531 14.92 16.51 -14.14
CA LEU A 531 13.54 16.98 -14.02
C LEU A 531 12.55 16.19 -14.88
N ARG A 532 13.04 15.61 -15.99
CA ARG A 532 12.30 14.76 -16.94
C ARG A 532 12.15 13.32 -16.47
N LEU A 533 13.05 12.83 -15.62
CA LEU A 533 13.11 11.43 -15.17
C LEU A 533 11.91 10.94 -14.35
N PRO A 534 11.31 11.71 -13.42
CA PRO A 534 10.37 11.14 -12.50
C PRO A 534 9.17 10.54 -13.23
N THR A 535 8.78 9.35 -12.83
CA THR A 535 7.57 8.67 -13.30
C THR A 535 6.52 8.62 -12.21
N THR A 536 6.95 8.83 -10.96
CA THR A 536 6.09 8.85 -9.79
C THR A 536 6.43 9.98 -8.82
N SER A 537 5.49 10.31 -7.94
CA SER A 537 5.69 11.31 -6.88
C SER A 537 6.79 10.91 -5.89
N ARG A 538 6.91 9.61 -5.57
CA ARG A 538 7.96 9.10 -4.69
C ARG A 538 9.35 9.28 -5.29
N LEU A 539 9.53 8.90 -6.56
CA LEU A 539 10.80 9.08 -7.25
C LEU A 539 11.19 10.56 -7.30
N ARG A 540 10.24 11.45 -7.58
CA ARG A 540 10.50 12.90 -7.56
C ARG A 540 10.93 13.38 -6.17
N PHE A 541 10.26 12.93 -5.11
CA PHE A 541 10.65 13.28 -3.74
C PHE A 541 12.03 12.72 -3.36
N ILE A 542 12.38 11.53 -3.83
CA ILE A 542 13.73 10.96 -3.65
C ILE A 542 14.79 11.84 -4.30
N LEU A 543 14.55 12.32 -5.53
CA LEU A 543 15.47 13.26 -6.20
C LEU A 543 15.57 14.59 -5.44
N ILE A 544 14.45 15.13 -4.93
CA ILE A 544 14.48 16.32 -4.04
C ILE A 544 15.39 16.08 -2.82
N LEU A 545 15.25 14.95 -2.13
CA LEU A 545 16.10 14.65 -0.97
C LEU A 545 17.57 14.45 -1.37
N HIS A 546 17.82 13.80 -2.51
CA HIS A 546 19.16 13.59 -3.05
C HIS A 546 19.82 14.93 -3.42
N ASP A 547 19.11 15.83 -4.09
CA ASP A 547 19.63 17.15 -4.48
C ASP A 547 19.92 18.02 -3.26
N LEU A 548 19.06 18.00 -2.24
CA LEU A 548 19.35 18.69 -0.98
C LEU A 548 20.59 18.11 -0.27
N LEU A 549 20.83 16.79 -0.37
CA LEU A 549 22.06 16.18 0.15
C LEU A 549 23.28 16.61 -0.64
N ARG A 550 23.20 16.62 -1.97
CA ARG A 550 24.28 17.12 -2.84
C ARG A 550 24.59 18.58 -2.57
N ALA A 551 23.57 19.41 -2.37
CA ALA A 551 23.75 20.80 -1.98
C ALA A 551 24.55 20.94 -0.68
N ARG A 552 24.23 20.12 0.34
CA ARG A 552 25.00 20.10 1.58
C ARG A 552 26.44 19.63 1.37
N GLU A 553 26.65 18.56 0.61
CA GLU A 553 27.98 18.04 0.31
C GLU A 553 28.86 19.07 -0.42
N GLU A 554 28.31 19.79 -1.40
CA GLU A 554 29.03 20.85 -2.10
C GLU A 554 29.31 22.05 -1.19
N PHE A 555 28.38 22.41 -0.32
CA PHE A 555 28.61 23.43 0.70
C PHE A 555 29.73 23.01 1.68
N GLU A 556 29.75 21.76 2.14
CA GLU A 556 30.80 21.22 3.02
C GLU A 556 32.18 21.22 2.34
N LYS A 557 32.24 21.14 1.00
CA LYS A 557 33.46 21.31 0.20
C LYS A 557 33.86 22.78 -0.03
N GLY A 558 33.01 23.73 0.35
CA GLY A 558 33.21 25.17 0.11
C GLY A 558 32.69 25.69 -1.23
N ASN A 559 31.97 24.86 -2.02
CA ASN A 559 31.43 25.21 -3.32
C ASN A 559 30.01 25.78 -3.19
N ILE A 560 29.90 27.03 -2.71
CA ILE A 560 28.61 27.67 -2.41
C ILE A 560 27.73 27.80 -3.66
N ASP A 561 28.30 28.23 -4.79
CA ASP A 561 27.55 28.39 -6.04
C ASP A 561 26.98 27.05 -6.53
N GLU A 562 27.76 25.96 -6.43
CA GLU A 562 27.32 24.62 -6.80
C GLU A 562 26.23 24.12 -5.83
N ALA A 563 26.36 24.39 -4.54
CA ALA A 563 25.33 24.07 -3.55
C ALA A 563 23.99 24.75 -3.89
N ILE A 564 24.02 26.03 -4.28
CA ILE A 564 22.82 26.78 -4.66
C ILE A 564 22.15 26.16 -5.90
N LYS A 565 22.92 25.71 -6.90
CA LYS A 565 22.35 25.04 -8.09
C LYS A 565 21.54 23.79 -7.74
N PHE A 566 22.03 22.97 -6.80
CA PHE A 566 21.30 21.79 -6.33
C PHE A 566 20.05 22.15 -5.50
N VAL A 567 20.09 23.22 -4.71
CA VAL A 567 18.90 23.75 -4.02
C VAL A 567 17.85 24.23 -5.03
N ASP A 568 18.28 24.95 -6.08
CA ASP A 568 17.39 25.40 -7.16
C ASP A 568 16.81 24.22 -7.95
N LEU A 569 17.56 23.13 -8.12
CA LEU A 569 17.07 21.89 -8.73
C LEU A 569 16.00 21.18 -7.88
N ALA A 570 16.22 21.07 -6.57
CA ALA A 570 15.22 20.55 -5.63
C ALA A 570 13.92 21.39 -5.66
N GLU A 571 14.05 22.71 -5.75
CA GLU A 571 12.90 23.62 -5.89
C GLU A 571 12.18 23.42 -7.23
N ALA A 572 12.92 23.28 -8.33
CA ALA A 572 12.36 23.00 -9.65
C ALA A 572 11.59 21.66 -9.67
N HIS A 573 12.12 20.62 -9.01
CA HIS A 573 11.40 19.37 -8.81
C HIS A 573 10.07 19.60 -8.10
N ALA A 574 10.03 20.42 -7.05
CA ALA A 574 8.79 20.70 -6.33
C ALA A 574 7.76 21.44 -7.21
N VAL A 575 8.19 22.43 -7.99
CA VAL A 575 7.31 23.15 -8.93
C VAL A 575 6.74 22.22 -9.99
N ILE A 576 7.57 21.41 -10.64
CA ILE A 576 7.10 20.47 -11.67
C ILE A 576 6.21 19.39 -11.04
N GLY A 577 6.58 18.90 -9.86
CA GLY A 577 5.78 17.92 -9.11
C GLY A 577 4.38 18.44 -8.85
N ARG A 578 4.26 19.71 -8.42
CA ARG A 578 2.96 20.37 -8.27
C ARG A 578 2.16 20.34 -9.57
N VAL A 579 2.76 20.74 -10.69
CA VAL A 579 2.07 20.77 -11.99
C VAL A 579 1.60 19.38 -12.43
N LYS A 580 2.46 18.36 -12.26
CA LYS A 580 2.22 17.01 -12.78
C LYS A 580 1.37 16.13 -11.89
N PHE A 581 1.35 16.41 -10.59
CA PHE A 581 0.63 15.62 -9.59
C PHE A 581 -0.56 16.38 -8.98
N GLU A 582 -0.86 17.60 -9.44
CA GLU A 582 -2.14 18.25 -9.20
C GLU A 582 -3.28 17.37 -9.76
N SER A 583 -4.08 16.78 -8.86
CA SER A 583 -5.11 15.82 -9.23
C SER A 583 -6.12 16.42 -10.21
N LYS A 584 -6.49 15.66 -11.26
CA LYS A 584 -7.64 15.99 -12.15
C LYS A 584 -8.94 16.22 -11.35
N ARG A 585 -9.06 15.69 -10.13
CA ARG A 585 -10.19 15.95 -9.22
C ARG A 585 -10.29 17.41 -8.79
N GLY A 586 -9.19 18.16 -8.73
CA GLY A 586 -9.19 19.60 -8.45
C GLY A 586 -9.89 20.43 -9.54
N LYS A 587 -9.96 19.91 -10.77
CA LYS A 587 -10.66 20.55 -11.91
C LYS A 587 -12.05 19.95 -12.19
N GLY A 588 -12.35 18.74 -11.71
CA GLY A 588 -13.55 17.98 -12.09
C GLY A 588 -14.58 17.74 -10.98
N LEU A 589 -14.34 18.21 -9.75
CA LEU A 589 -15.33 18.18 -8.66
C LEU A 589 -16.01 19.55 -8.53
N THR A 590 -16.92 19.85 -9.45
CA THR A 590 -18.20 20.43 -9.03
C THR A 590 -18.92 19.35 -8.23
N ILE A 591 -18.52 19.17 -6.96
CA ILE A 591 -19.34 18.44 -5.99
C ILE A 591 -20.60 19.27 -5.89
N ILE A 592 -21.71 18.69 -6.36
CA ILE A 592 -23.06 19.15 -6.12
C ILE A 592 -23.18 19.53 -4.65
N ASP A 593 -23.59 20.77 -4.41
CA ASP A 593 -23.79 21.45 -3.13
C ASP A 593 -23.92 20.51 -1.92
N VAL A 594 -22.84 20.35 -1.16
CA VAL A 594 -22.90 19.93 0.24
C VAL A 594 -22.00 20.84 1.04
N GLU A 595 -22.61 21.53 2.00
CA GLU A 595 -22.01 22.50 2.89
C GLU A 595 -20.71 22.00 3.56
N PRO A 596 -19.73 22.89 3.78
CA PRO A 596 -18.47 22.56 4.39
C PRO A 596 -18.62 22.49 5.92
N SER A 597 -19.33 21.50 6.44
CA SER A 597 -19.38 21.26 7.89
C SER A 597 -18.69 19.95 8.23
N PHE A 598 -17.59 20.08 9.00
CA PHE A 598 -16.86 19.01 9.69
C PHE A 598 -16.01 18.06 8.83
N SER A 599 -14.92 18.59 8.27
CA SER A 599 -13.71 17.80 8.04
C SER A 599 -12.57 18.35 8.91
N LEU A 600 -12.04 17.53 9.82
CA LEU A 600 -10.82 17.79 10.61
C LEU A 600 -9.53 17.89 9.73
N TRP A 601 -9.69 18.04 8.42
CA TRP A 601 -8.63 18.11 7.41
C TRP A 601 -8.66 19.42 6.60
N PRO A 602 -8.22 20.57 7.16
CA PRO A 602 -7.97 21.76 6.36
C PRO A 602 -6.59 21.82 5.66
N PRO A 603 -5.44 21.37 6.20
CA PRO A 603 -4.17 21.75 5.57
C PRO A 603 -3.69 20.82 4.44
N LEU A 604 -4.13 19.55 4.37
CA LEU A 604 -3.64 18.56 3.40
C LEU A 604 -4.50 18.42 2.13
N ARG A 605 -5.38 19.39 1.81
CA ARG A 605 -6.35 19.26 0.70
C ARG A 605 -5.75 19.28 -0.72
N SER A 606 -4.45 19.53 -0.92
CA SER A 606 -3.82 19.29 -2.22
C SER A 606 -2.31 19.06 -2.10
N ALA A 607 -1.74 18.30 -3.05
CA ALA A 607 -0.30 18.20 -3.28
C ALA A 607 0.37 19.59 -3.36
N ASP A 608 -0.38 20.64 -3.69
CA ASP A 608 0.05 22.03 -3.80
C ASP A 608 0.62 22.57 -2.50
N ASN A 609 -0.04 22.31 -1.36
CA ASN A 609 0.44 22.80 -0.05
C ASN A 609 1.76 22.14 0.35
N LEU A 610 1.94 20.87 -0.05
CA LEU A 610 3.14 20.09 0.21
C LEU A 610 4.32 20.57 -0.64
N PHE A 611 4.14 20.74 -1.95
CA PHE A 611 5.19 21.26 -2.82
C PHE A 611 5.54 22.73 -2.53
N ASN A 612 4.57 23.56 -2.13
CA ASN A 612 4.85 24.92 -1.66
C ASN A 612 5.73 24.94 -0.40
N SER A 613 5.63 23.93 0.46
CA SER A 613 6.46 23.82 1.66
C SER A 613 7.93 23.54 1.32
N ILE A 614 8.21 22.76 0.27
CA ILE A 614 9.58 22.61 -0.26
C ILE A 614 10.11 23.94 -0.78
N ARG A 615 9.28 24.73 -1.49
CA ARG A 615 9.71 26.04 -1.97
C ARG A 615 10.13 26.98 -0.84
N ILE A 616 9.38 26.98 0.26
CA ILE A 616 9.72 27.77 1.46
C ILE A 616 11.04 27.28 2.06
N LEU A 617 11.22 25.96 2.16
CA LEU A 617 12.44 25.33 2.63
C LEU A 617 13.66 25.71 1.79
N THR A 618 13.59 25.55 0.46
CA THR A 618 14.70 25.85 -0.46
C THR A 618 15.04 27.33 -0.45
N SER A 619 14.05 28.22 -0.40
CA SER A 619 14.26 29.67 -0.25
C SER A 619 14.99 30.02 1.05
N ALA A 620 14.65 29.38 2.16
CA ALA A 620 15.33 29.59 3.44
C ALA A 620 16.79 29.12 3.39
N ILE A 621 17.02 27.89 2.90
CA ILE A 621 18.38 27.33 2.74
C ILE A 621 19.22 28.22 1.83
N LYS A 622 18.69 28.68 0.69
CA LYS A 622 19.39 29.57 -0.24
C LYS A 622 19.77 30.89 0.41
N SER A 623 18.85 31.53 1.14
CA SER A 623 19.12 32.75 1.91
C SER A 623 20.26 32.56 2.92
N ASP A 624 20.33 31.40 3.57
CA ASP A 624 21.37 31.11 4.56
C ASP A 624 22.74 30.84 3.90
N LEU A 625 22.74 30.13 2.77
CA LEU A 625 23.92 29.90 1.93
C LEU A 625 24.50 31.21 1.38
N GLU A 626 23.67 32.09 0.81
CA GLU A 626 24.09 33.39 0.26
C GLU A 626 24.68 34.32 1.35
N LYS A 627 24.26 34.15 2.60
CA LYS A 627 24.80 34.90 3.75
C LYS A 627 26.10 34.30 4.31
N ASN A 628 26.63 33.23 3.71
CA ASN A 628 27.72 32.38 4.21
C ASN A 628 27.42 31.73 5.58
N LYS A 629 26.14 31.58 5.94
CA LYS A 629 25.67 31.20 7.28
C LYS A 629 25.20 29.75 7.32
N LYS A 630 26.10 28.78 7.11
CA LYS A 630 25.85 27.32 7.27
C LYS A 630 24.75 26.74 6.35
N PHE A 631 24.83 25.43 6.09
CA PHE A 631 23.71 24.65 5.57
C PHE A 631 22.94 24.07 6.77
N GLU A 632 21.83 24.70 7.17
CA GLU A 632 21.10 24.31 8.39
C GLU A 632 19.65 23.85 8.10
N ILE A 633 19.36 22.59 8.43
CA ILE A 633 17.99 22.07 8.47
C ILE A 633 17.44 22.34 9.88
N SER A 634 16.74 23.45 10.04
CA SER A 634 16.04 23.78 11.30
C SER A 634 15.02 22.70 11.68
N SER A 635 14.59 22.68 12.94
CA SER A 635 13.53 21.74 13.38
C SER A 635 12.22 21.91 12.59
N ASN A 636 11.90 23.12 12.14
CA ASN A 636 10.73 23.37 11.28
C ASN A 636 10.93 22.77 9.89
N HIS A 637 12.13 22.91 9.32
CA HIS A 637 12.51 22.31 8.04
C HIS A 637 12.42 20.77 8.11
N ALA A 638 12.93 20.17 9.19
CA ALA A 638 12.83 18.74 9.42
C ALA A 638 11.37 18.25 9.47
N LEU A 639 10.48 18.98 10.15
CA LEU A 639 9.06 18.62 10.23
C LEU A 639 8.34 18.73 8.88
N ILE A 640 8.71 19.70 8.03
CA ILE A 640 8.21 19.79 6.65
C ILE A 640 8.63 18.56 5.85
N LEU A 641 9.92 18.20 5.89
CA LEU A 641 10.45 17.03 5.19
C LEU A 641 9.83 15.72 5.69
N LEU A 642 9.61 15.59 7.01
CA LEU A 642 8.91 14.46 7.60
C LEU A 642 7.45 14.38 7.13
N SER A 643 6.75 15.52 7.09
CA SER A 643 5.36 15.57 6.57
C SER A 643 5.28 15.10 5.12
N LEU A 644 6.23 15.52 4.28
CA LEU A 644 6.33 15.09 2.88
C LEU A 644 6.69 13.62 2.75
N TYR A 645 7.60 13.14 3.58
CA TYR A 645 7.95 11.73 3.65
C TYR A 645 6.71 10.88 3.95
N HIS A 646 5.95 11.17 5.00
CA HIS A 646 4.72 10.43 5.33
C HIS A 646 3.69 10.48 4.20
N TYR A 647 3.52 11.65 3.59
CA TYR A 647 2.64 11.78 2.42
C TYR A 647 3.08 10.87 1.27
N HIS A 648 4.37 10.84 0.93
CA HIS A 648 4.88 10.01 -0.15
C HIS A 648 5.02 8.53 0.23
N VAL A 649 5.13 8.18 1.51
CA VAL A 649 4.96 6.79 1.94
C VAL A 649 3.54 6.33 1.71
N GLN A 650 2.54 7.18 1.99
CA GLN A 650 1.14 6.89 1.75
C GLN A 650 0.70 7.04 0.29
N THR A 651 1.45 7.76 -0.55
CA THR A 651 1.05 8.07 -1.94
C THR A 651 2.14 7.68 -2.93
N ASN A 652 1.75 7.03 -4.03
CA ASN A 652 2.64 6.77 -5.16
C ASN A 652 1.95 7.18 -6.46
N LEU A 653 1.85 8.50 -6.66
CA LEU A 653 1.12 9.06 -7.80
C LEU A 653 1.98 8.89 -9.05
N ALA A 654 1.48 8.22 -10.09
CA ALA A 654 2.16 8.21 -11.39
C ALA A 654 1.93 9.55 -12.12
N GLU A 655 2.92 9.99 -12.88
CA GLU A 655 2.85 11.26 -13.62
C GLU A 655 1.75 11.25 -14.68
N THR A 656 0.94 12.31 -14.74
CA THR A 656 0.02 12.54 -15.86
C THR A 656 0.62 13.53 -16.84
N TRP A 657 1.18 13.04 -17.95
CA TRP A 657 1.67 13.87 -19.05
C TRP A 657 0.54 14.41 -19.97
N SER A 658 -0.71 13.98 -19.74
CA SER A 658 -1.88 14.36 -20.55
C SER A 658 -2.20 15.83 -20.46
#